data_AF-A0A3M2GHF3-F1
#
_entry.id   AF-A0A3M2GHF3-F1
#
_cell.length_a   1.000
_cell.length_b   1.000
_cell.length_c   1.000
_cell.angle_alpha   90.00
_cell.angle_beta   90.00
_cell.angle_gamma   90.00
#
_symmetry.space_group_name_H-M   'P 1'
#
loop_
_entity.id
_entity.type
_entity.pdbx_description
1 polymer ?
#
loop_
_entity_poly.entity_id
_entity_poly.type
_entity_poly.pdbx_seq_one_letter_code
_entity_poly.pdbx_strand_id
1 'polypeptide(L)'
;MGGDGLVYLLKSGRKLQYRQQNVAIVSAEEGAEFETFYANRWLPEPLRVHEGDGAVVVLGDTPYAHIDPIRYATIVEARHTRAGLTVRFRCGPPVVVTGPAALVPPPPRHPAGGRHFVWRGAGEALRPPGSDDELHDAWRAAIDRLRDNAFYAASHFARLVRLVDGEGVALDGRRLRVGAEATAVLEVHSPVDDRYVTVIVDSDPPGGLVGGVNDALVAPGGRLEVPVRALTAGRLRGVLSFAPQPLLSTRIALDVEVHPVGAPVTDVSTVAIGRREPTGTGAGAAAGTADTDRVVALAQRLRRLELDPDQYLDLLVGHILPLAPDDRVLRSLAAQAAFDVRDFDLVVHLLDDPDQLRPGDAFRRLVAGLHTSANDDVGAHLRAIDLAVDQTVTELAAELVRLPAGALRTVVESLLDELAGDELLDRLLRDVFSRLGDDLAVRVARDCAPADPETWLHRVLDKWSPTDIPADALGLLVDWEMHDPALQPYVLEAVERALDTGDLDDLDHLRERAAGLLPDRERTELRLAVARLLRGAERLDEAAGELVIAADEVIGLGDTELCLRVHAALTELDAVLADGDTNHASDAGGSSPPIRAEIETRRRRLERILDESPAVRDYRAARDAEAARDLRRHTNGRILHLVGGKRAPWADELREALGLADLVWHESEYHKSPPTDWAPDLDRERCTVVLFWDQVGHDTTRRLDRAGVPYLVARLGKRALLETLREALGDHPDRGRPTG
;
A
#
# COMPACT_ATOMS: atom_id res chain seq x y z
N MET A 1 -7.97 50.35 5.76
CA MET A 1 -7.90 48.90 6.04
C MET A 1 -9.06 48.25 5.29
N GLY A 2 -8.81 47.77 4.07
CA GLY A 2 -9.83 47.17 3.22
C GLY A 2 -9.93 45.67 3.43
N GLY A 3 -11.12 45.20 3.80
CA GLY A 3 -11.81 44.03 3.23
C GLY A 3 -11.24 42.60 3.34
N ASP A 4 -9.95 42.36 3.58
CA ASP A 4 -9.38 41.00 3.61
C ASP A 4 -8.95 40.61 5.04
N GLY A 5 -9.46 39.47 5.53
CA GLY A 5 -9.21 38.99 6.89
C GLY A 5 -7.73 38.74 7.24
N LEU A 6 -7.45 38.59 8.53
CA LEU A 6 -6.10 38.37 9.07
C LEU A 6 -5.54 37.01 8.62
N VAL A 7 -4.24 36.95 8.37
CA VAL A 7 -3.50 35.71 8.10
C VAL A 7 -3.11 35.05 9.43
N TYR A 8 -3.65 33.87 9.70
CA TYR A 8 -3.30 33.08 10.87
C TYR A 8 -2.09 32.21 10.55
N LEU A 9 -1.02 32.35 11.33
CA LEU A 9 0.22 31.60 11.21
C LEU A 9 0.30 30.60 12.36
N LEU A 10 -0.10 29.35 12.13
CA LEU A 10 -0.01 28.30 13.14
C LEU A 10 1.44 27.87 13.30
N LYS A 11 1.89 27.77 14.54
CA LYS A 11 3.17 27.18 14.91
C LYS A 11 2.95 26.01 15.86
N SER A 12 3.49 24.85 15.49
CA SER A 12 3.41 23.64 16.33
C SER A 12 4.62 23.54 17.26
N GLY A 13 4.42 22.97 18.45
CA GLY A 13 5.47 22.78 19.47
C GLY A 13 6.19 21.43 19.42
N ARG A 14 5.91 20.56 18.42
CA ARG A 14 6.38 19.16 18.40
C ARG A 14 7.89 19.01 18.17
N LYS A 15 8.50 19.89 17.37
CA LYS A 15 9.95 19.90 17.13
C LYS A 15 10.62 20.90 18.05
N LEU A 16 11.76 20.54 18.64
CA LEU A 16 12.52 21.39 19.56
C LEU A 16 12.86 22.76 18.94
N GLN A 17 13.35 22.77 17.70
CA GLN A 17 13.67 24.01 16.97
C GLN A 17 12.46 24.92 16.77
N TYR A 18 11.27 24.35 16.51
CA TYR A 18 10.03 25.13 16.40
C TYR A 18 9.60 25.65 17.76
N ARG A 19 9.74 24.86 18.82
CA ARG A 19 9.47 25.32 20.18
C ARG A 19 10.39 26.48 20.58
N GLN A 20 11.69 26.39 20.30
CA GLN A 20 12.65 27.49 20.51
C GLN A 20 12.22 28.76 19.78
N GLN A 21 11.86 28.63 18.50
CA GLN A 21 11.39 29.76 17.71
C GLN A 21 10.08 30.34 18.28
N ASN A 22 9.14 29.49 18.73
CA ASN A 22 7.85 29.93 19.29
C ASN A 22 8.04 30.67 20.61
N VAL A 23 8.92 30.17 21.49
CA VAL A 23 9.28 30.84 22.73
C VAL A 23 9.96 32.19 22.44
N ALA A 24 10.87 32.24 21.47
CA ALA A 24 11.47 33.50 21.03
C ALA A 24 10.44 34.47 20.44
N ILE A 25 9.44 34.00 19.68
CA ILE A 25 8.36 34.82 19.14
C ILE A 25 7.48 35.39 20.25
N VAL A 26 7.14 34.60 21.29
CA VAL A 26 6.31 35.07 22.42
C VAL A 26 7.06 36.12 23.24
N SER A 27 8.36 35.94 23.43
CA SER A 27 9.20 36.79 24.28
C SER A 27 9.84 37.99 23.57
N ALA A 28 9.75 38.05 22.24
CA ALA A 28 10.35 39.10 21.44
C ALA A 28 9.73 40.49 21.68
N GLU A 29 10.56 41.53 21.58
CA GLU A 29 10.10 42.91 21.49
C GLU A 29 9.26 43.13 20.22
N GLU A 30 8.40 44.15 20.25
CA GLU A 30 7.71 44.60 19.05
C GLU A 30 8.72 45.06 17.99
N GLY A 31 8.49 44.68 16.74
CA GLY A 31 9.40 44.97 15.63
C GLY A 31 10.41 43.86 15.33
N ALA A 32 10.57 42.84 16.19
CA ALA A 32 11.42 41.69 15.88
C ALA A 32 10.90 40.93 14.66
N GLU A 33 11.80 40.48 13.78
CA GLU A 33 11.46 39.75 12.56
C GLU A 33 11.81 38.26 12.67
N PHE A 34 10.92 37.42 12.17
CA PHE A 34 11.08 35.96 12.13
C PHE A 34 10.72 35.43 10.75
N GLU A 35 11.45 34.42 10.30
CA GLU A 35 11.15 33.69 9.07
C GLU A 35 10.61 32.29 9.39
N THR A 36 9.64 31.85 8.61
CA THR A 36 9.04 30.52 8.75
C THR A 36 8.68 29.93 7.40
N PHE A 37 8.82 28.62 7.27
CA PHE A 37 8.43 27.89 6.07
C PHE A 37 7.24 26.98 6.33
N TYR A 38 6.30 26.95 5.38
CA TYR A 38 5.13 26.09 5.39
C TYR A 38 5.09 25.28 4.09
N ALA A 39 5.24 23.96 4.18
CA ALA A 39 5.17 23.08 3.02
C ALA A 39 3.77 23.10 2.36
N ASN A 40 3.70 22.89 1.05
CA ASN A 40 2.45 22.98 0.27
C ASN A 40 1.31 22.10 0.82
N ARG A 41 1.61 20.90 1.32
CA ARG A 41 0.63 20.00 1.94
C ARG A 41 -0.12 20.62 3.16
N TRP A 42 0.44 21.68 3.75
CA TRP A 42 -0.12 22.40 4.90
C TRP A 42 -0.77 23.72 4.50
N LEU A 43 -0.85 24.05 3.22
CA LEU A 43 -1.45 25.29 2.73
C LEU A 43 -2.80 24.98 2.06
N PRO A 44 -3.82 25.83 2.22
CA PRO A 44 -5.04 25.74 1.45
C PRO A 44 -4.78 26.21 0.01
N GLU A 45 -5.40 25.55 -0.97
CA GLU A 45 -5.42 26.03 -2.36
C GLU A 45 -6.80 26.63 -2.68
N PRO A 46 -6.92 27.89 -3.16
CA PRO A 46 -5.86 28.89 -3.34
C PRO A 46 -5.65 29.78 -2.10
N LEU A 47 -4.46 29.76 -1.48
CA LEU A 47 -4.03 30.73 -0.47
C LEU A 47 -3.03 31.72 -1.07
N ARG A 48 -3.31 33.02 -0.94
CA ARG A 48 -2.38 34.10 -1.27
C ARG A 48 -2.04 34.92 -0.04
N VAL A 49 -0.74 35.03 0.24
CA VAL A 49 -0.18 35.87 1.29
C VAL A 49 0.72 36.91 0.61
N HIS A 50 0.53 38.17 0.99
CA HIS A 50 1.20 39.33 0.41
C HIS A 50 1.98 40.09 1.48
N GLU A 51 3.03 40.78 1.05
CA GLU A 51 3.69 41.78 1.88
C GLU A 51 2.68 42.85 2.31
N GLY A 52 2.73 43.23 3.59
CA GLY A 52 1.82 44.17 4.21
C GLY A 52 0.55 43.54 4.80
N ASP A 53 0.30 42.24 4.58
CA ASP A 53 -0.83 41.56 5.21
C ASP A 53 -0.73 41.60 6.75
N GLY A 54 -1.85 41.90 7.40
CA GLY A 54 -1.99 41.72 8.85
C GLY A 54 -2.09 40.24 9.20
N ALA A 55 -1.35 39.82 10.22
CA ALA A 55 -1.27 38.44 10.64
C ALA A 55 -1.43 38.26 12.15
N VAL A 56 -1.77 37.04 12.57
CA VAL A 56 -1.81 36.61 13.96
C VAL A 56 -0.99 35.33 14.09
N VAL A 57 0.00 35.34 14.99
CA VAL A 57 0.72 34.12 15.35
C VAL A 57 -0.12 33.36 16.35
N VAL A 58 -0.42 32.10 16.03
CA VAL A 58 -1.17 31.20 16.90
C VAL A 58 -0.32 29.98 17.24
N LEU A 59 -0.37 29.55 18.49
CA LEU A 59 0.32 28.35 18.96
C LEU A 59 -0.70 27.25 19.21
N GLY A 60 -0.38 26.03 18.81
CA GLY A 60 -1.26 24.88 19.03
C GLY A 60 -0.57 23.68 19.64
N ASP A 61 -1.36 22.79 20.25
CA ASP A 61 -0.94 21.47 20.71
C ASP A 61 -1.02 20.42 19.57
N THR A 62 -0.65 19.16 19.82
CA THR A 62 -0.87 18.05 18.89
C THR A 62 -1.86 17.10 19.55
N PRO A 63 -3.06 16.83 18.99
CA PRO A 63 -3.50 17.00 17.59
C PRO A 63 -4.30 18.29 17.29
N TYR A 64 -3.86 19.45 17.81
CA TYR A 64 -4.49 20.77 17.61
C TYR A 64 -5.91 20.83 18.19
N ALA A 65 -6.05 20.32 19.41
CA ALA A 65 -7.25 20.47 20.24
C ALA A 65 -7.35 21.89 20.79
N HIS A 66 -6.21 22.54 21.05
CA HIS A 66 -6.09 23.90 21.54
C HIS A 66 -5.26 24.75 20.57
N ILE A 67 -5.78 25.93 20.22
CA ILE A 67 -5.12 26.90 19.34
C ILE A 67 -5.30 28.28 19.93
N ASP A 68 -4.20 28.86 20.39
CA ASP A 68 -4.20 30.08 21.17
C ASP A 68 -3.56 31.23 20.40
N PRO A 69 -4.24 32.37 20.26
CA PRO A 69 -3.67 33.55 19.67
C PRO A 69 -2.67 34.18 20.64
N ILE A 70 -1.45 34.40 20.18
CA ILE A 70 -0.38 34.93 21.01
C ILE A 70 -0.18 36.41 20.75
N ARG A 71 0.12 36.78 19.50
CA ARG A 71 0.47 38.15 19.15
C ARG A 71 0.13 38.46 17.71
N TYR A 72 -0.07 39.74 17.44
CA TYR A 72 -0.16 40.26 16.09
C TYR A 72 1.18 40.18 15.38
N ALA A 73 1.13 40.14 14.06
CA ALA A 73 2.29 40.29 13.20
C ALA A 73 1.90 41.00 11.91
N THR A 74 2.89 41.48 11.18
CA THR A 74 2.73 41.99 9.81
C THR A 74 3.65 41.21 8.89
N ILE A 75 3.14 40.75 7.76
CA ILE A 75 3.94 40.04 6.77
C ILE A 75 4.89 41.05 6.10
N VAL A 76 6.19 40.86 6.28
CA VAL A 76 7.23 41.70 5.67
C VAL A 76 7.62 41.14 4.30
N GLU A 77 7.54 39.82 4.14
CA GLU A 77 7.85 39.16 2.89
C GLU A 77 7.13 37.82 2.80
N ALA A 78 6.60 37.50 1.62
CA ALA A 78 5.99 36.20 1.34
C ALA A 78 6.52 35.66 0.01
N ARG A 79 7.19 34.51 0.04
CA ARG A 79 7.72 33.83 -1.14
C ARG A 79 7.02 32.48 -1.32
N HIS A 80 6.20 32.39 -2.37
CA HIS A 80 5.61 31.13 -2.81
C HIS A 80 6.59 30.40 -3.73
N THR A 81 6.91 29.15 -3.39
CA THR A 81 7.79 28.26 -4.15
C THR A 81 7.03 26.98 -4.53
N ARG A 82 7.65 26.12 -5.36
CA ARG A 82 7.09 24.78 -5.64
C ARG A 82 7.01 23.88 -4.41
N ALA A 83 7.79 24.17 -3.36
CA ALA A 83 7.82 23.37 -2.13
C ALA A 83 6.84 23.86 -1.06
N GLY A 84 6.47 25.14 -1.08
CA GLY A 84 5.73 25.77 0.01
C GLY A 84 5.77 27.29 0.00
N LEU A 85 5.33 27.87 1.11
CA LEU A 85 5.32 29.31 1.38
C LEU A 85 6.35 29.63 2.48
N THR A 86 7.33 30.46 2.16
CA THR A 86 8.20 31.11 3.16
C THR A 86 7.61 32.47 3.51
N VAL A 87 7.37 32.71 4.80
CA VAL A 87 6.87 33.96 5.34
C VAL A 87 7.90 34.56 6.28
N ARG A 88 8.33 35.79 6.00
CA ARG A 88 9.00 36.64 6.97
C ARG A 88 7.99 37.62 7.55
N PHE A 89 7.84 37.63 8.86
CA PHE A 89 6.89 38.49 9.55
C PHE A 89 7.55 39.28 10.67
N ARG A 90 7.01 40.47 10.91
CA ARG A 90 7.40 41.37 12.00
C ARG A 90 6.40 41.24 13.13
N CYS A 91 6.90 40.95 14.33
CA CYS A 91 6.11 40.82 15.54
C CYS A 91 5.48 42.16 15.95
N GLY A 92 4.16 42.17 16.16
CA GLY A 92 3.39 43.25 16.77
C GLY A 92 3.02 42.94 18.23
N PRO A 93 2.10 43.71 18.84
CA PRO A 93 1.75 43.53 20.26
C PRO A 93 1.10 42.17 20.56
N PRO A 94 1.14 41.70 21.82
CA PRO A 94 0.32 40.57 22.29
C PRO A 94 -1.16 40.80 21.99
N VAL A 95 -1.91 39.71 21.82
CA VAL A 95 -3.35 39.79 21.49
C VAL A 95 -4.19 39.84 22.76
N VAL A 96 -5.08 40.83 22.85
CA VAL A 96 -6.19 40.84 23.81
C VAL A 96 -7.39 40.11 23.21
N VAL A 97 -7.90 39.12 23.92
CA VAL A 97 -9.07 38.31 23.51
C VAL A 97 -10.31 38.84 24.22
N THR A 98 -11.27 39.38 23.47
CA THR A 98 -12.48 40.00 24.03
C THR A 98 -13.69 39.04 23.96
N GLY A 99 -13.71 38.03 24.85
CA GLY A 99 -14.88 37.17 25.08
C GLY A 99 -14.59 35.65 25.16
N PRO A 100 -15.43 34.86 25.86
CA PRO A 100 -15.20 33.43 26.09
C PRO A 100 -15.45 32.52 24.88
N ALA A 101 -16.01 33.05 23.78
CA ALA A 101 -16.33 32.29 22.56
C ALA A 101 -15.40 32.60 21.36
N ALA A 102 -14.27 33.27 21.60
CA ALA A 102 -13.38 33.78 20.57
C ALA A 102 -12.23 32.81 20.26
N LEU A 103 -12.58 31.55 19.94
CA LEU A 103 -11.60 30.61 19.43
C LEU A 103 -11.20 31.06 18.02
N VAL A 104 -9.90 31.17 17.81
CA VAL A 104 -9.32 31.13 16.46
C VAL A 104 -10.04 30.00 15.69
N PRO A 105 -10.60 30.24 14.50
CA PRO A 105 -11.32 29.19 13.79
C PRO A 105 -10.40 27.98 13.64
N PRO A 106 -10.89 26.76 13.89
CA PRO A 106 -10.06 25.57 13.77
C PRO A 106 -9.47 25.53 12.37
N PRO A 107 -8.23 25.03 12.22
CA PRO A 107 -7.54 25.12 10.95
C PRO A 107 -8.35 24.33 9.92
N PRO A 108 -8.62 24.89 8.74
CA PRO A 108 -9.46 24.24 7.75
C PRO A 108 -8.85 22.89 7.36
N ARG A 109 -9.70 21.91 7.07
CA ARG A 109 -9.26 20.56 6.71
C ARG A 109 -8.93 20.48 5.22
N HIS A 110 -7.84 19.81 4.90
CA HIS A 110 -7.48 19.42 3.55
C HIS A 110 -8.45 18.32 3.05
N PRO A 111 -8.88 18.33 1.77
CA PRO A 111 -9.78 17.33 1.20
C PRO A 111 -9.31 15.88 1.38
N ALA A 112 -7.99 15.66 1.32
CA ALA A 112 -7.33 14.36 1.53
C ALA A 112 -7.03 14.00 3.02
N GLY A 113 -7.56 14.73 4.01
CA GLY A 113 -7.51 14.31 5.42
C GLY A 113 -6.45 14.95 6.34
N GLY A 114 -5.93 16.14 6.04
CA GLY A 114 -4.98 16.92 6.88
C GLY A 114 -5.54 18.24 7.42
N ARG A 115 -4.77 19.02 8.20
CA ARG A 115 -5.13 20.41 8.63
C ARG A 115 -4.21 21.42 7.95
N HIS A 116 -4.74 22.57 7.53
CA HIS A 116 -3.95 23.69 7.01
C HIS A 116 -3.31 24.50 8.14
N PHE A 117 -2.06 24.93 7.99
CA PHE A 117 -1.30 25.64 9.03
C PHE A 117 -1.21 27.15 8.76
N VAL A 118 -1.68 27.59 7.61
CA VAL A 118 -1.88 29.00 7.28
C VAL A 118 -3.27 29.17 6.69
N TRP A 119 -4.05 30.12 7.19
CA TRP A 119 -5.39 30.42 6.66
C TRP A 119 -5.77 31.88 6.93
N ARG A 120 -6.82 32.36 6.25
CA ARG A 120 -7.42 33.67 6.53
C ARG A 120 -8.68 33.53 7.37
N GLY A 121 -8.91 34.46 8.29
CA GLY A 121 -10.09 34.48 9.14
C GLY A 121 -10.46 35.88 9.64
N ALA A 122 -11.67 36.02 10.17
CA ALA A 122 -12.13 37.25 10.79
C ALA A 122 -11.53 37.40 12.20
N GLY A 123 -10.86 38.52 12.47
CA GLY A 123 -10.22 38.82 13.75
C GLY A 123 -11.09 39.57 14.74
N GLU A 124 -12.43 39.53 14.60
CA GLU A 124 -13.37 40.44 15.29
C GLU A 124 -13.32 40.39 16.82
N ALA A 125 -12.84 39.28 17.39
CA ALA A 125 -12.69 39.11 18.84
C ALA A 125 -11.25 39.30 19.35
N LEU A 126 -10.36 39.76 18.48
CA LEU A 126 -8.98 40.09 18.80
C LEU A 126 -8.81 41.61 18.71
N ARG A 127 -8.11 42.20 19.68
CA ARG A 127 -7.69 43.60 19.59
C ARG A 127 -6.28 43.80 20.15
N PRO A 128 -5.56 44.85 19.74
CA PRO A 128 -4.33 45.23 20.42
C PRO A 128 -4.62 45.80 21.83
N PRO A 129 -3.65 45.74 22.74
CA PRO A 129 -3.71 46.44 24.02
C PRO A 129 -3.74 47.96 23.80
N GLY A 130 -4.48 48.67 24.64
CA GLY A 130 -4.67 50.13 24.61
C GLY A 130 -3.85 50.91 25.63
N SER A 131 -3.14 50.23 26.54
CA SER A 131 -2.22 50.82 27.53
C SER A 131 -1.04 49.89 27.81
N ASP A 132 0.02 50.42 28.43
CA ASP A 132 1.20 49.63 28.82
C ASP A 132 0.83 48.52 29.82
N ASP A 133 0.01 48.82 30.83
CA ASP A 133 -0.49 47.82 31.78
C ASP A 133 -1.26 46.71 31.05
N GLU A 134 -2.10 47.07 30.09
CA GLU A 134 -2.84 46.10 29.29
C GLU A 134 -1.92 45.28 28.37
N LEU A 135 -0.79 45.83 27.93
CA LEU A 135 0.22 45.11 27.17
C LEU A 135 0.91 44.04 28.05
N HIS A 136 1.26 44.38 29.29
CA HIS A 136 1.80 43.40 30.25
C HIS A 136 0.80 42.29 30.56
N ASP A 137 -0.46 42.65 30.82
CA ASP A 137 -1.51 41.68 31.12
C ASP A 137 -1.85 40.81 29.90
N ALA A 138 -1.88 41.37 28.70
CA ALA A 138 -2.12 40.62 27.46
C ALA A 138 -1.00 39.60 27.19
N TRP A 139 0.25 39.96 27.47
CA TRP A 139 1.39 39.05 27.34
C TRP A 139 1.30 37.87 28.32
N ARG A 140 1.02 38.13 29.60
CA ARG A 140 0.84 37.07 30.61
C ARG A 140 -0.36 36.18 30.27
N ALA A 141 -1.48 36.78 29.89
CA ALA A 141 -2.67 36.04 29.48
C ALA A 141 -2.41 35.16 28.24
N ALA A 142 -1.53 35.58 27.32
CA ALA A 142 -1.13 34.75 26.18
C ALA A 142 -0.34 33.50 26.59
N ILE A 143 0.50 33.61 27.62
CA ILE A 143 1.27 32.48 28.17
C ILE A 143 0.37 31.60 29.05
N ASP A 144 -0.54 32.17 29.83
CA ASP A 144 -1.51 31.41 30.64
C ASP A 144 -2.41 30.52 29.78
N ARG A 145 -2.76 30.97 28.57
CA ARG A 145 -3.50 30.17 27.58
C ARG A 145 -2.75 28.89 27.18
N LEU A 146 -1.41 28.88 27.27
CA LEU A 146 -0.60 27.70 26.97
C LEU A 146 -0.55 26.68 28.10
N ARG A 147 -1.22 26.91 29.24
CA ARG A 147 -1.19 26.02 30.41
C ARG A 147 -1.58 24.59 30.10
N ASP A 148 -2.60 24.41 29.27
CA ASP A 148 -3.10 23.08 28.89
C ASP A 148 -2.28 22.44 27.77
N ASN A 149 -1.27 23.15 27.24
CA ASN A 149 -0.37 22.65 26.22
C ASN A 149 0.88 22.02 26.85
N ALA A 150 0.94 20.69 26.86
CA ALA A 150 2.06 19.92 27.43
C ALA A 150 3.44 20.30 26.83
N PHE A 151 3.48 20.83 25.60
CA PHE A 151 4.72 21.30 24.97
C PHE A 151 5.23 22.62 25.54
N TYR A 152 4.49 23.36 26.35
CA TYR A 152 4.98 24.60 26.97
C TYR A 152 4.97 24.56 28.49
N ALA A 153 4.52 23.45 29.09
CA ALA A 153 4.41 23.28 30.53
C ALA A 153 5.73 23.48 31.29
N ALA A 154 6.88 23.18 30.66
CA ALA A 154 8.22 23.35 31.25
C ALA A 154 9.00 24.56 30.69
N SER A 155 8.32 25.51 30.05
CA SER A 155 8.93 26.66 29.37
C SER A 155 8.82 27.94 30.19
N HIS A 156 9.96 28.63 30.38
CA HIS A 156 9.97 29.98 30.94
C HIS A 156 9.99 31.02 29.83
N PHE A 157 8.98 31.89 29.84
CA PHE A 157 8.91 33.04 28.94
C PHE A 157 9.45 34.26 29.67
N ALA A 158 10.41 34.95 29.07
CA ALA A 158 11.04 36.09 29.72
C ALA A 158 11.37 37.21 28.74
N ARG A 159 11.18 38.45 29.16
CA ARG A 159 11.63 39.63 28.39
C ARG A 159 12.50 40.53 29.24
N LEU A 160 13.48 41.17 28.60
CA LEU A 160 14.29 42.19 29.24
C LEU A 160 13.44 43.45 29.43
N VAL A 161 13.27 43.87 30.68
CA VAL A 161 12.58 45.13 31.01
C VAL A 161 13.59 46.28 30.95
N ARG A 162 14.74 46.09 31.59
CA ARG A 162 15.84 47.06 31.62
C ARG A 162 17.13 46.41 32.10
N LEU A 163 18.24 47.04 31.75
CA LEU A 163 19.56 46.74 32.31
C LEU A 163 20.01 47.95 33.14
N VAL A 164 20.30 47.74 34.42
CA VAL A 164 20.74 48.80 35.34
C VAL A 164 22.16 48.55 35.83
N ASP A 165 22.91 49.59 36.15
CA ASP A 165 24.22 49.45 36.80
C ASP A 165 24.09 49.16 38.31
N GLY A 166 25.23 49.03 39.00
CA GLY A 166 25.29 48.83 40.45
C GLY A 166 24.70 49.97 41.29
N GLU A 167 24.39 51.12 40.70
CA GLU A 167 23.69 52.25 41.36
C GLU A 167 22.19 52.27 41.03
N GLY A 168 21.70 51.33 40.21
CA GLY A 168 20.31 51.22 39.79
C GLY A 168 19.94 52.16 38.64
N VAL A 169 20.91 52.79 37.99
CA VAL A 169 20.70 53.70 36.86
C VAL A 169 20.59 52.89 35.57
N ALA A 170 19.60 53.20 34.72
CA ALA A 170 19.42 52.53 33.44
C ALA A 170 20.61 52.79 32.50
N LEU A 171 21.12 51.73 31.87
CA LEU A 171 22.22 51.83 30.92
C LEU A 171 21.70 52.21 29.53
N ASP A 172 21.53 53.52 29.29
CA ASP A 172 21.21 54.06 27.97
C ASP A 172 22.36 53.76 27.00
N GLY A 173 22.11 52.87 26.03
CA GLY A 173 23.12 52.48 25.03
C GLY A 173 24.13 51.42 25.49
N ARG A 174 23.84 50.66 26.56
CA ARG A 174 24.49 49.39 26.93
C ARG A 174 26.00 49.46 27.22
N ARG A 175 26.49 50.52 27.87
CA ARG A 175 27.91 50.66 28.22
C ARG A 175 28.22 50.24 29.66
N LEU A 176 29.23 49.39 29.84
CA LEU A 176 29.75 48.98 31.16
C LEU A 176 31.25 49.30 31.29
N ARG A 177 31.74 49.32 32.52
CA ARG A 177 33.19 49.31 32.79
C ARG A 177 33.64 47.88 33.10
N VAL A 178 34.86 47.52 32.73
CA VAL A 178 35.44 46.23 33.16
C VAL A 178 35.42 46.15 34.69
N GLY A 179 34.90 45.05 35.22
CA GLY A 179 34.72 44.77 36.64
C GLY A 179 33.44 45.33 37.25
N ALA A 180 32.69 46.18 36.54
CA ALA A 180 31.41 46.72 37.03
C ALA A 180 30.30 45.66 36.98
N GLU A 181 29.44 45.69 38.00
CA GLU A 181 28.21 44.90 38.05
C GLU A 181 27.07 45.67 37.40
N ALA A 182 26.22 44.93 36.69
CA ALA A 182 24.92 45.36 36.24
C ALA A 182 23.88 44.30 36.58
N THR A 183 22.62 44.70 36.61
CA THR A 183 21.49 43.83 36.88
C THR A 183 20.53 43.87 35.70
N ALA A 184 20.35 42.73 35.05
CA ALA A 184 19.30 42.54 34.05
C ALA A 184 17.97 42.29 34.79
N VAL A 185 17.03 43.22 34.65
CA VAL A 185 15.69 43.09 35.21
C VAL A 185 14.81 42.45 34.15
N LEU A 186 14.35 41.25 34.44
CA LEU A 186 13.52 40.44 33.56
C LEU A 186 12.08 40.42 34.06
N GLU A 187 11.12 40.42 33.13
CA GLU A 187 9.77 39.95 33.41
C GLU A 187 9.70 38.49 32.94
N VAL A 188 9.41 37.58 33.86
CA VAL A 188 9.38 36.13 33.68
C VAL A 188 7.98 35.63 34.02
N HIS A 189 7.44 34.78 33.15
CA HIS A 189 6.14 34.14 33.35
C HIS A 189 6.17 32.71 32.78
N SER A 190 5.51 31.78 33.45
CA SER A 190 5.43 30.36 33.09
C SER A 190 3.97 29.89 33.10
N PRO A 191 3.54 28.99 32.21
CA PRO A 191 2.14 28.56 32.14
C PRO A 191 1.60 27.84 33.40
N VAL A 192 2.46 27.20 34.20
CA VAL A 192 2.04 26.22 35.24
C VAL A 192 2.51 26.57 36.67
N ASP A 193 3.21 27.69 36.86
CA ASP A 193 3.83 28.20 38.11
C ASP A 193 5.24 27.63 38.41
N ASP A 194 6.26 28.46 38.18
CA ASP A 194 7.67 28.20 38.53
C ASP A 194 8.17 29.33 39.42
N ARG A 195 8.04 29.16 40.73
CA ARG A 195 8.43 30.21 41.70
C ARG A 195 9.94 30.39 41.77
N TYR A 196 10.71 29.35 41.45
CA TYR A 196 12.17 29.34 41.54
C TYR A 196 12.78 29.09 40.18
N VAL A 197 13.72 29.95 39.78
CA VAL A 197 14.37 29.88 38.48
C VAL A 197 15.88 30.01 38.61
N THR A 198 16.59 29.23 37.79
CA THR A 198 18.03 29.34 37.63
C THR A 198 18.31 29.95 36.27
N VAL A 199 19.13 31.00 36.23
CA VAL A 199 19.53 31.69 35.00
C VAL A 199 21.05 31.65 34.90
N ILE A 200 21.53 31.13 33.78
CA ILE A 200 22.95 31.01 33.45
C ILE A 200 23.30 32.06 32.39
N VAL A 201 24.53 32.57 32.44
CA VAL A 201 25.06 33.54 31.50
C VAL A 201 26.10 32.87 30.61
N ASP A 202 25.76 32.71 29.33
CA ASP A 202 26.73 32.33 28.28
C ASP A 202 27.28 33.59 27.63
N SER A 203 28.58 33.68 27.34
CA SER A 203 29.18 34.89 26.78
C SER A 203 30.10 34.64 25.59
N ASP A 204 30.15 35.63 24.70
CA ASP A 204 31.08 35.73 23.57
C ASP A 204 31.88 37.06 23.69
N PRO A 205 33.22 37.00 23.82
CA PRO A 205 34.04 35.79 24.01
C PRO A 205 33.74 35.07 25.34
N PRO A 206 33.99 33.75 25.41
CA PRO A 206 33.72 32.96 26.62
C PRO A 206 34.36 33.55 27.88
N GLY A 207 33.56 33.72 28.93
CA GLY A 207 33.98 34.28 30.21
C GLY A 207 34.11 35.81 30.21
N GLY A 208 33.79 36.49 29.09
CA GLY A 208 33.78 37.94 29.02
C GLY A 208 32.67 38.57 29.86
N LEU A 209 31.50 37.94 29.90
CA LEU A 209 30.40 38.27 30.79
C LEU A 209 30.12 37.06 31.69
N VAL A 210 30.04 37.28 33.00
CA VAL A 210 29.75 36.24 34.01
C VAL A 210 28.61 36.67 34.92
N GLY A 211 27.91 35.74 35.54
CA GLY A 211 26.82 36.05 36.46
C GLY A 211 25.74 34.97 36.44
N GLY A 212 24.51 35.40 36.65
CA GLY A 212 23.35 34.52 36.74
C GLY A 212 22.80 34.42 38.17
N VAL A 213 21.72 33.66 38.30
CA VAL A 213 21.08 33.36 39.58
C VAL A 213 20.80 31.87 39.67
N ASN A 214 20.82 31.32 40.87
CA ASN A 214 20.50 29.92 41.13
C ASN A 214 19.33 29.83 42.11
N ASP A 215 18.31 29.06 41.77
CA ASP A 215 17.09 28.88 42.57
C ASP A 215 16.51 30.21 43.10
N ALA A 216 16.45 31.23 42.25
CA ALA A 216 15.97 32.55 42.63
C ALA A 216 14.44 32.63 42.59
N LEU A 217 13.84 33.19 43.64
CA LEU A 217 12.40 33.41 43.71
C LEU A 217 11.97 34.54 42.75
N VAL A 218 11.05 34.27 41.85
CA VAL A 218 10.43 35.30 40.99
C VAL A 218 9.50 36.17 41.85
N ALA A 219 9.70 37.49 41.83
CA ALA A 219 8.95 38.42 42.67
C ALA A 219 7.47 38.51 42.24
N PRO A 220 6.55 38.96 43.13
CA PRO A 220 5.16 39.23 42.76
C PRO A 220 5.07 40.16 41.55
N GLY A 221 4.37 39.73 40.50
CA GLY A 221 4.32 40.44 39.22
C GLY A 221 5.39 40.01 38.20
N GLY A 222 6.07 38.88 38.43
CA GLY A 222 6.93 38.23 37.44
C GLY A 222 8.35 38.81 37.34
N ARG A 223 8.79 39.66 38.27
CA ARG A 223 10.11 40.29 38.16
C ARG A 223 11.24 39.41 38.68
N LEU A 224 12.31 39.29 37.90
CA LEU A 224 13.55 38.61 38.27
C LEU A 224 14.75 39.52 38.02
N GLU A 225 15.64 39.63 38.99
CA GLU A 225 16.87 40.40 38.89
C GLU A 225 18.06 39.46 38.71
N VAL A 226 18.76 39.58 37.57
CA VAL A 226 19.89 38.72 37.20
C VAL A 226 21.17 39.56 37.18
N PRO A 227 22.07 39.42 38.16
CA PRO A 227 23.33 40.15 38.16
C PRO A 227 24.26 39.58 37.08
N VAL A 228 24.92 40.50 36.36
CA VAL A 228 25.93 40.24 35.34
C VAL A 228 27.13 41.15 35.58
N ARG A 229 28.34 40.64 35.32
CA ARG A 229 29.60 41.36 35.48
C ARG A 229 30.45 41.18 34.24
N ALA A 230 30.95 42.29 33.70
CA ALA A 230 31.89 42.27 32.59
C ALA A 230 33.32 42.10 33.08
N LEU A 231 34.05 41.11 32.56
CA LEU A 231 35.44 40.82 32.93
C LEU A 231 36.46 41.24 31.86
N THR A 232 36.00 41.53 30.65
CA THR A 232 36.84 41.95 29.52
C THR A 232 36.31 43.22 28.86
N ALA A 233 37.21 44.02 28.28
CA ALA A 233 36.85 45.21 27.52
C ALA A 233 36.47 44.84 26.07
N GLY A 234 35.67 45.67 25.43
CA GLY A 234 35.19 45.48 24.06
C GLY A 234 33.69 45.21 23.99
N ARG A 235 33.22 44.85 22.79
CA ARG A 235 31.82 44.47 22.57
C ARG A 235 31.63 43.02 22.99
N LEU A 236 30.83 42.80 24.03
CA LEU A 236 30.49 41.49 24.55
C LEU A 236 29.06 41.14 24.18
N ARG A 237 28.80 39.88 23.89
CA ARG A 237 27.44 39.36 23.76
C ARG A 237 27.21 38.30 24.84
N GLY A 238 26.30 38.58 25.77
CA GLY A 238 25.80 37.63 26.75
C GLY A 238 24.48 37.02 26.30
N VAL A 239 24.20 35.78 26.68
CA VAL A 239 22.91 35.12 26.54
C VAL A 239 22.49 34.61 27.91
N LEU A 240 21.35 35.11 28.40
CA LEU A 240 20.72 34.62 29.62
C LEU A 240 19.85 33.41 29.26
N SER A 241 20.16 32.24 29.84
CA SER A 241 19.49 30.97 29.58
C SER A 241 18.89 30.39 30.87
N PHE A 242 17.64 29.92 30.84
CA PHE A 242 16.97 29.37 32.03
C PHE A 242 17.25 27.87 32.20
N ALA A 243 17.77 27.44 33.34
CA ALA A 243 18.01 26.04 33.68
C ALA A 243 16.87 25.45 34.53
N PRO A 244 16.60 24.12 34.47
CA PRO A 244 17.36 23.07 33.76
C PRO A 244 17.02 22.94 32.27
N GLN A 245 16.09 23.74 31.73
CA GLN A 245 15.57 23.60 30.37
C GLN A 245 15.90 24.81 29.47
N PRO A 246 17.19 25.09 29.17
CA PRO A 246 17.63 26.30 28.47
C PRO A 246 17.15 26.38 27.02
N LEU A 247 16.90 25.23 26.41
CA LEU A 247 16.44 25.10 25.04
C LEU A 247 14.90 25.09 24.93
N LEU A 248 14.20 24.93 26.04
CA LEU A 248 12.74 25.01 26.08
C LEU A 248 12.25 26.36 26.61
N SER A 249 13.15 27.22 27.04
CA SER A 249 12.86 28.50 27.69
C SER A 249 13.48 29.66 26.90
N THR A 250 13.12 30.89 27.27
CA THR A 250 13.60 32.07 26.56
C THR A 250 15.09 32.25 26.73
N ARG A 251 15.76 32.68 25.66
CA ARG A 251 17.17 33.06 25.66
C ARG A 251 17.28 34.54 25.36
N ILE A 252 17.72 35.32 26.35
CA ILE A 252 17.78 36.79 26.23
C ILE A 252 19.20 37.18 25.87
N ALA A 253 19.38 37.76 24.67
CA ALA A 253 20.66 38.30 24.25
C ALA A 253 20.89 39.70 24.86
N LEU A 254 22.09 39.91 25.40
CA LEU A 254 22.58 41.16 25.94
C LEU A 254 23.84 41.56 25.15
N ASP A 255 23.78 42.56 24.28
CA ASP A 255 25.01 43.13 23.73
C ASP A 255 25.48 44.27 24.62
N VAL A 256 26.70 44.23 25.14
CA VAL A 256 27.23 45.24 26.04
C VAL A 256 28.55 45.77 25.51
N GLU A 257 28.73 47.08 25.48
CA GLU A 257 30.00 47.73 25.17
C GLU A 257 30.76 47.99 26.47
N VAL A 258 31.95 47.39 26.63
CA VAL A 258 32.70 47.47 27.89
C VAL A 258 33.98 48.28 27.72
N HIS A 259 34.12 49.34 28.52
CA HIS A 259 35.29 50.22 28.51
C HIS A 259 36.33 49.80 29.58
N PRO A 260 37.63 49.94 29.28
CA PRO A 260 38.70 49.63 30.23
C PRO A 260 38.71 50.57 31.45
N VAL A 261 39.20 50.07 32.59
CA VAL A 261 39.32 50.84 33.83
C VAL A 261 40.31 52.00 33.62
N GLY A 262 39.84 53.26 33.71
CA GLY A 262 40.69 54.46 33.74
C GLY A 262 40.64 55.38 32.50
N ALA A 263 39.79 55.13 31.50
CA ALA A 263 39.62 56.07 30.38
C ALA A 263 38.62 57.20 30.75
N PRO A 264 38.96 58.49 30.54
CA PRO A 264 38.00 59.57 30.74
C PRO A 264 36.89 59.46 29.69
N VAL A 265 35.64 59.44 30.15
CA VAL A 265 34.46 59.55 29.28
C VAL A 265 34.51 60.94 28.65
N THR A 266 34.87 61.00 27.37
CA THR A 266 34.75 62.22 26.57
C THR A 266 33.67 61.99 25.53
N ASP A 267 32.57 62.72 25.70
CA ASP A 267 31.55 62.97 24.69
C ASP A 267 32.23 63.48 23.41
N VAL A 268 32.03 62.78 22.29
CA VAL A 268 32.07 63.40 20.96
C VAL A 268 30.98 62.76 20.10
N SER A 269 29.98 63.58 19.81
CA SER A 269 28.97 63.35 18.77
C SER A 269 29.60 63.36 17.37
N THR A 270 28.94 62.68 16.43
CA THR A 270 29.09 62.71 14.95
C THR A 270 30.36 62.10 14.34
N VAL A 271 30.20 61.06 13.48
CA VAL A 271 30.29 61.15 12.00
C VAL A 271 30.17 59.75 11.33
N ALA A 272 29.26 59.68 10.36
CA ALA A 272 29.19 58.92 9.10
C ALA A 272 29.34 57.38 9.02
N ILE A 273 28.27 56.82 8.45
CA ILE A 273 28.19 55.56 7.69
C ILE A 273 29.29 55.51 6.62
N GLY A 274 30.08 54.42 6.61
CA GLY A 274 31.09 54.15 5.60
C GLY A 274 31.43 52.67 5.49
N ARG A 275 30.78 51.99 4.53
CA ARG A 275 31.14 50.65 4.02
C ARG A 275 32.62 50.65 3.58
N ARG A 276 33.46 49.73 4.07
CA ARG A 276 34.57 49.17 3.28
C ARG A 276 35.11 47.83 3.80
N GLU A 277 35.51 47.05 2.81
CA GLU A 277 35.90 45.64 2.75
C GLU A 277 37.11 45.22 3.61
N PRO A 278 37.28 43.90 3.82
CA PRO A 278 38.41 43.35 4.57
C PRO A 278 39.66 43.29 3.68
N THR A 279 40.70 44.04 4.04
CA THR A 279 42.07 43.77 3.59
C THR A 279 42.90 43.36 4.79
N GLY A 280 43.34 42.10 4.80
CA GLY A 280 44.15 41.52 5.86
C GLY A 280 45.59 42.03 5.88
N THR A 281 46.27 41.79 6.99
CA THR A 281 47.51 40.97 7.10
C THR A 281 48.04 41.06 8.53
N GLY A 282 48.36 39.92 9.15
CA GLY A 282 48.94 39.90 10.49
C GLY A 282 49.11 38.52 11.14
N ALA A 283 49.98 37.70 10.56
CA ALA A 283 50.77 36.63 11.20
C ALA A 283 50.08 35.40 11.83
N GLY A 284 49.92 34.37 11.00
CA GLY A 284 50.42 33.00 11.20
C GLY A 284 50.75 32.50 12.62
N ALA A 285 49.80 31.77 13.20
CA ALA A 285 50.10 30.66 14.10
C ALA A 285 49.39 29.40 13.55
N ALA A 286 50.14 28.31 13.48
CA ALA A 286 49.69 27.02 12.98
C ALA A 286 48.58 26.43 13.89
N ALA A 287 47.31 26.70 13.57
CA ALA A 287 46.14 26.22 14.31
C ALA A 287 45.16 25.40 13.44
N GLY A 288 45.65 24.74 12.38
CA GLY A 288 44.77 24.16 11.35
C GLY A 288 44.35 22.70 11.52
N THR A 289 44.97 21.92 12.42
CA THR A 289 44.70 20.47 12.55
C THR A 289 44.68 19.98 14.00
N ALA A 290 45.60 20.46 14.83
CA ALA A 290 45.71 20.07 16.24
C ALA A 290 44.53 20.53 17.12
N ASP A 291 43.77 21.55 16.69
CA ASP A 291 42.58 22.03 17.41
C ASP A 291 41.35 21.18 17.04
N THR A 292 41.20 20.82 15.76
CA THR A 292 40.12 19.94 15.27
C THR A 292 40.19 18.54 15.88
N ASP A 293 41.39 17.96 15.99
CA ASP A 293 41.58 16.66 16.66
C ASP A 293 41.19 16.69 18.14
N ARG A 294 41.42 17.82 18.82
CA ARG A 294 41.01 18.03 20.23
C ARG A 294 39.50 18.18 20.36
N VAL A 295 38.85 18.87 19.41
CA VAL A 295 37.39 19.03 19.35
C VAL A 295 36.71 17.69 19.07
N VAL A 296 37.25 16.88 18.16
CA VAL A 296 36.79 15.50 17.90
C VAL A 296 36.98 14.62 19.13
N ALA A 297 38.15 14.68 19.78
CA ALA A 297 38.40 13.91 21.00
C ALA A 297 37.45 14.33 22.15
N LEU A 298 37.11 15.62 22.25
CA LEU A 298 36.13 16.12 23.22
C LEU A 298 34.74 15.54 22.91
N ALA A 299 34.27 15.62 21.67
CA ALA A 299 32.99 15.06 21.23
C ALA A 299 32.85 13.55 21.56
N GLN A 300 33.93 12.79 21.34
CA GLN A 300 33.97 11.36 21.65
C GLN A 300 34.02 11.07 23.16
N ARG A 301 34.71 11.90 23.95
CA ARG A 301 34.74 11.77 25.41
C ARG A 301 33.40 12.09 26.03
N LEU A 302 32.68 13.08 25.51
CA LEU A 302 31.34 13.45 25.98
C LEU A 302 30.32 12.33 25.74
N ARG A 303 30.45 11.55 24.66
CA ARG A 303 29.62 10.35 24.44
C ARG A 303 29.75 9.30 25.55
N ARG A 304 30.89 9.27 26.24
CA ARG A 304 31.15 8.32 27.34
C ARG A 304 30.57 8.76 28.68
N LEU A 305 29.96 9.95 28.76
CA LEU A 305 29.38 10.49 29.98
C LEU A 305 27.91 10.09 30.18
N GLU A 306 27.39 9.15 29.38
CA GLU A 306 26.00 8.66 29.46
C GLU A 306 24.96 9.79 29.44
N LEU A 307 25.26 10.86 28.70
CA LEU A 307 24.30 11.94 28.46
C LEU A 307 23.08 11.39 27.72
N ASP A 308 21.91 11.95 28.04
CA ASP A 308 20.69 11.66 27.29
C ASP A 308 20.91 11.95 25.79
N PRO A 309 20.40 11.12 24.87
CA PRO A 309 20.64 11.27 23.43
C PRO A 309 20.28 12.66 22.88
N ASP A 310 19.20 13.29 23.36
CA ASP A 310 18.81 14.63 22.94
C ASP A 310 19.82 15.67 23.46
N GLN A 311 20.24 15.55 24.73
CA GLN A 311 21.27 16.44 25.31
C GLN A 311 22.63 16.31 24.61
N TYR A 312 23.01 15.10 24.22
CA TYR A 312 24.25 14.86 23.49
C TYR A 312 24.19 15.46 22.09
N LEU A 313 23.07 15.32 21.38
CA LEU A 313 22.86 15.93 20.08
C LEU A 313 22.90 17.46 20.17
N ASP A 314 22.20 18.05 21.12
CA ASP A 314 22.16 19.50 21.33
C ASP A 314 23.55 20.07 21.60
N LEU A 315 24.35 19.38 22.41
CA LEU A 315 25.72 19.79 22.68
C LEU A 315 26.59 19.68 21.42
N LEU A 316 26.46 18.59 20.66
CA LEU A 316 27.21 18.40 19.42
C LEU A 316 26.87 19.47 18.37
N VAL A 317 25.59 19.69 18.10
CA VAL A 317 25.13 20.57 17.00
C VAL A 317 25.14 22.05 17.41
N GLY A 318 24.75 22.35 18.65
CA GLY A 318 24.63 23.72 19.14
C GLY A 318 25.95 24.36 19.56
N HIS A 319 26.95 23.55 19.97
CA HIS A 319 28.16 24.07 20.60
C HIS A 319 29.47 23.54 20.02
N ILE A 320 29.54 22.27 19.60
CA ILE A 320 30.79 21.67 19.12
C ILE A 320 30.96 21.83 17.61
N LEU A 321 29.97 21.44 16.81
CA LEU A 321 30.01 21.51 15.36
C LEU A 321 30.28 22.94 14.85
N PRO A 322 29.73 24.03 15.43
CA PRO A 322 30.04 25.39 15.00
C PRO A 322 31.52 25.79 15.13
N LEU A 323 32.30 25.09 15.97
CA LEU A 323 33.74 25.35 16.14
C LEU A 323 34.55 24.82 14.95
N ALA A 324 34.02 23.82 14.25
CA ALA A 324 34.63 23.23 13.05
C ALA A 324 33.51 22.68 12.12
N PRO A 325 32.76 23.57 11.44
CA PRO A 325 31.51 23.21 10.75
C PRO A 325 31.72 22.27 9.56
N ASP A 326 32.90 22.33 8.94
CA ASP A 326 33.27 21.51 7.78
C ASP A 326 34.03 20.23 8.18
N ASP A 327 34.23 19.95 9.46
CA ASP A 327 34.92 18.73 9.88
C ASP A 327 34.03 17.49 9.68
N ARG A 328 34.46 16.63 8.75
CA ARG A 328 33.77 15.38 8.39
C ARG A 328 33.55 14.43 9.58
N VAL A 329 34.43 14.41 10.57
CA VAL A 329 34.30 13.51 11.73
C VAL A 329 33.24 14.02 12.68
N LEU A 330 33.21 15.33 12.96
CA LEU A 330 32.20 15.97 13.78
C LEU A 330 30.82 15.90 13.12
N ARG A 331 30.72 16.14 11.81
CA ARG A 331 29.46 16.00 11.06
C ARG A 331 28.92 14.58 11.12
N SER A 332 29.77 13.56 10.92
CA SER A 332 29.40 12.14 11.06
C SER A 332 28.97 11.78 12.49
N LEU A 333 29.65 12.30 13.53
CA LEU A 333 29.26 12.09 14.93
C LEU A 333 27.93 12.76 15.27
N ALA A 334 27.71 13.99 14.79
CA ALA A 334 26.45 14.71 14.93
C ALA A 334 25.32 14.01 14.18
N ALA A 335 25.59 13.47 12.98
CA ALA A 335 24.62 12.70 12.21
C ALA A 335 24.25 11.38 12.90
N GLN A 336 25.21 10.68 13.51
CA GLN A 336 24.91 9.51 14.35
C GLN A 336 24.01 9.88 15.54
N ALA A 337 24.32 10.97 16.26
CA ALA A 337 23.49 11.40 17.38
C ALA A 337 22.08 11.81 16.93
N ALA A 338 21.97 12.50 15.78
CA ALA A 338 20.69 12.88 15.18
C ALA A 338 19.89 11.65 14.75
N PHE A 339 20.58 10.62 14.23
CA PHE A 339 19.98 9.35 13.86
C PHE A 339 19.45 8.60 15.09
N ASP A 340 20.21 8.57 16.19
CA ASP A 340 19.82 7.91 17.44
C ASP A 340 18.52 8.48 18.04
N VAL A 341 18.28 9.79 17.89
CA VAL A 341 17.02 10.46 18.31
C VAL A 341 15.97 10.57 17.20
N ARG A 342 16.24 10.02 16.01
CA ARG A 342 15.38 10.05 14.82
C ARG A 342 15.08 11.46 14.27
N ASP A 343 15.99 12.41 14.41
CA ASP A 343 15.94 13.69 13.70
C ASP A 343 16.49 13.54 12.27
N PHE A 344 15.70 12.88 11.43
CA PHE A 344 16.11 12.53 10.07
C PHE A 344 16.37 13.75 9.17
N ASP A 345 15.63 14.86 9.36
CA ASP A 345 15.87 16.09 8.59
C ASP A 345 17.29 16.63 8.84
N LEU A 346 17.75 16.56 10.10
CA LEU A 346 19.09 16.97 10.47
C LEU A 346 20.17 16.01 9.97
N VAL A 347 19.92 14.69 9.99
CA VAL A 347 20.84 13.70 9.40
C VAL A 347 21.07 13.99 7.92
N VAL A 348 19.99 14.24 7.16
CA VAL A 348 20.08 14.61 5.74
C VAL A 348 20.93 15.87 5.55
N HIS A 349 20.68 16.91 6.34
CA HIS A 349 21.42 18.16 6.26
C HIS A 349 22.91 18.01 6.61
N LEU A 350 23.24 17.22 7.63
CA LEU A 350 24.61 17.01 8.08
C LEU A 350 25.44 16.19 7.09
N LEU A 351 24.79 15.28 6.36
CA LEU A 351 25.40 14.32 5.42
C LEU A 351 25.05 14.63 3.94
N ASP A 352 24.73 15.89 3.63
CA ASP A 352 24.28 16.31 2.29
C ASP A 352 25.41 16.24 1.22
N ASP A 353 26.68 16.18 1.64
CA ASP A 353 27.83 16.06 0.76
C ASP A 353 28.29 14.58 0.63
N PRO A 354 28.01 13.90 -0.49
CA PRO A 354 28.35 12.49 -0.68
C PRO A 354 29.87 12.23 -0.70
N ASP A 355 30.70 13.22 -1.06
CA ASP A 355 32.16 13.09 -1.09
C ASP A 355 32.79 13.12 0.32
N GLN A 356 32.00 13.42 1.35
CA GLN A 356 32.45 13.54 2.75
C GLN A 356 31.96 12.41 3.66
N LEU A 357 31.26 11.41 3.13
CA LEU A 357 30.68 10.33 3.92
C LEU A 357 31.75 9.40 4.51
N ARG A 358 31.61 9.08 5.80
CA ARG A 358 32.40 8.05 6.50
C ARG A 358 31.68 6.70 6.47
N PRO A 359 32.38 5.59 6.80
CA PRO A 359 31.73 4.29 6.95
C PRO A 359 30.53 4.36 7.91
N GLY A 360 29.37 3.87 7.44
CA GLY A 360 28.09 3.93 8.16
C GLY A 360 27.27 5.21 7.93
N ASP A 361 27.85 6.28 7.37
CA ASP A 361 27.08 7.50 7.05
C ASP A 361 26.15 7.26 5.87
N ALA A 362 26.55 6.45 4.89
CA ALA A 362 25.69 6.07 3.75
C ALA A 362 24.39 5.37 4.22
N PHE A 363 24.47 4.49 5.22
CA PHE A 363 23.30 3.83 5.82
C PHE A 363 22.38 4.85 6.49
N ARG A 364 22.92 5.72 7.34
CA ARG A 364 22.12 6.75 8.03
C ARG A 364 21.49 7.73 7.05
N ARG A 365 22.24 8.14 6.02
CA ARG A 365 21.78 9.07 4.98
C ARG A 365 20.64 8.47 4.17
N LEU A 366 20.75 7.19 3.80
CA LEU A 366 19.70 6.43 3.14
C LEU A 366 18.43 6.42 3.99
N VAL A 367 18.51 5.89 5.22
CA VAL A 367 17.33 5.76 6.10
C VAL A 367 16.69 7.13 6.37
N ALA A 368 17.49 8.14 6.69
CA ALA A 368 16.99 9.49 6.97
C ALA A 368 16.30 10.13 5.76
N GLY A 369 16.89 9.98 4.59
CA GLY A 369 16.35 10.51 3.35
C GLY A 369 15.00 9.88 3.00
N LEU A 370 14.87 8.56 3.16
CA LEU A 370 13.62 7.82 2.96
C LEU A 370 12.50 8.26 3.90
N HIS A 371 12.82 8.58 5.15
CA HIS A 371 11.85 9.09 6.12
C HIS A 371 11.43 10.54 5.86
N THR A 372 12.28 11.33 5.21
CA THR A 372 12.04 12.77 4.95
C THR A 372 11.53 13.06 3.54
N SER A 373 11.56 12.05 2.66
CA SER A 373 11.32 12.23 1.22
C SER A 373 12.26 13.26 0.59
N ALA A 374 13.47 13.39 1.15
CA ALA A 374 14.55 14.08 0.47
C ALA A 374 14.87 13.32 -0.83
N ASN A 375 15.29 14.03 -1.87
CA ASN A 375 15.52 13.41 -3.18
C ASN A 375 16.82 12.60 -3.12
N ASP A 376 16.73 11.32 -2.75
CA ASP A 376 17.89 10.47 -2.52
C ASP A 376 18.13 9.53 -3.70
N ASP A 377 19.39 9.45 -4.14
CA ASP A 377 19.85 8.38 -5.01
C ASP A 377 20.03 7.10 -4.17
N VAL A 378 18.91 6.39 -3.97
CA VAL A 378 18.84 5.18 -3.14
C VAL A 378 19.84 4.12 -3.62
N GLY A 379 19.96 3.92 -4.94
CA GLY A 379 20.90 2.96 -5.52
C GLY A 379 22.36 3.31 -5.24
N ALA A 380 22.74 4.59 -5.36
CA ALA A 380 24.09 5.03 -5.01
C ALA A 380 24.43 4.80 -3.53
N HIS A 381 23.49 5.07 -2.62
CA HIS A 381 23.71 4.83 -1.20
C HIS A 381 23.75 3.34 -0.86
N LEU A 382 22.90 2.50 -1.45
CA LEU A 382 22.94 1.04 -1.27
C LEU A 382 24.30 0.46 -1.69
N ARG A 383 24.87 0.90 -2.82
CA ARG A 383 26.23 0.48 -3.26
C ARG A 383 27.35 0.93 -2.32
N ALA A 384 27.14 2.02 -1.58
CA ALA A 384 28.11 2.53 -0.61
C ALA A 384 27.99 1.87 0.78
N ILE A 385 26.92 1.10 1.03
CA ILE A 385 26.70 0.37 2.27
C ILE A 385 27.41 -0.99 2.19
N ASP A 386 28.21 -1.30 3.22
CA ASP A 386 28.82 -2.62 3.35
C ASP A 386 27.81 -3.64 3.90
N LEU A 387 27.15 -4.34 2.97
CA LEU A 387 26.18 -5.40 3.27
C LEU A 387 26.82 -6.73 3.68
N ALA A 388 28.16 -6.85 3.65
CA ALA A 388 28.84 -8.02 4.21
C ALA A 388 28.79 -8.02 5.76
N VAL A 389 28.47 -6.89 6.38
CA VAL A 389 28.31 -6.75 7.83
C VAL A 389 26.88 -7.14 8.23
N ASP A 390 26.75 -8.27 8.94
CA ASP A 390 25.46 -8.85 9.34
C ASP A 390 24.57 -7.91 10.17
N GLN A 391 25.20 -7.08 11.02
CA GLN A 391 24.50 -6.05 11.79
C GLN A 391 23.84 -5.01 10.89
N THR A 392 24.51 -4.58 9.82
CA THR A 392 23.98 -3.59 8.86
C THR A 392 22.74 -4.12 8.15
N VAL A 393 22.76 -5.40 7.73
CA VAL A 393 21.61 -6.07 7.09
C VAL A 393 20.43 -6.14 8.05
N THR A 394 20.68 -6.50 9.31
CA THR A 394 19.67 -6.59 10.36
C THR A 394 19.03 -5.22 10.66
N GLU A 395 19.86 -4.18 10.77
CA GLU A 395 19.38 -2.80 10.98
C GLU A 395 18.58 -2.30 9.78
N LEU A 396 19.03 -2.56 8.55
CA LEU A 396 18.32 -2.18 7.33
C LEU A 396 16.94 -2.86 7.25
N ALA A 397 16.88 -4.18 7.47
CA ALA A 397 15.62 -4.93 7.48
C ALA A 397 14.64 -4.35 8.52
N ALA A 398 15.11 -4.05 9.73
CA ALA A 398 14.29 -3.45 10.78
C ALA A 398 13.75 -2.06 10.43
N GLU A 399 14.53 -1.25 9.69
CA GLU A 399 14.08 0.07 9.24
C GLU A 399 13.10 -0.02 8.06
N LEU A 400 13.27 -0.96 7.12
CA LEU A 400 12.30 -1.16 6.02
C LEU A 400 10.87 -1.39 6.54
N VAL A 401 10.72 -2.13 7.64
CA VAL A 401 9.43 -2.35 8.32
C VAL A 401 8.79 -1.05 8.81
N ARG A 402 9.56 -0.01 9.08
CA ARG A 402 9.09 1.29 9.61
C ARG A 402 8.82 2.34 8.53
N LEU A 403 9.24 2.09 7.29
CA LEU A 403 9.10 3.05 6.20
C LEU A 403 7.64 3.25 5.76
N PRO A 404 7.25 4.47 5.33
CA PRO A 404 5.99 4.71 4.62
C PRO A 404 5.94 3.95 3.29
N ALA A 405 4.74 3.58 2.80
CA ALA A 405 4.56 2.77 1.60
C ALA A 405 5.26 3.32 0.34
N GLY A 406 5.23 4.64 0.13
CA GLY A 406 5.89 5.28 -1.01
C GLY A 406 7.42 5.17 -0.95
N ALA A 407 8.02 5.37 0.23
CA ALA A 407 9.47 5.23 0.43
C ALA A 407 9.90 3.77 0.37
N LEU A 408 9.09 2.86 0.94
CA LEU A 408 9.31 1.42 0.86
C LEU A 408 9.37 0.95 -0.59
N ARG A 409 8.45 1.39 -1.45
CA ARG A 409 8.46 1.06 -2.88
C ARG A 409 9.80 1.44 -3.53
N THR A 410 10.24 2.69 -3.38
CA THR A 410 11.49 3.18 -3.99
C THR A 410 12.71 2.34 -3.59
N VAL A 411 12.81 2.00 -2.30
CA VAL A 411 13.95 1.21 -1.79
C VAL A 411 13.92 -0.22 -2.28
N VAL A 412 12.75 -0.84 -2.25
CA VAL A 412 12.61 -2.23 -2.70
C VAL A 412 12.89 -2.34 -4.19
N GLU A 413 12.47 -1.38 -5.01
CA GLU A 413 12.86 -1.32 -6.43
C GLU A 413 14.38 -1.26 -6.60
N SER A 414 15.07 -0.37 -5.86
CA SER A 414 16.55 -0.32 -5.91
C SER A 414 17.24 -1.56 -5.35
N LEU A 415 16.70 -2.19 -4.30
CA LEU A 415 17.25 -3.43 -3.75
C LEU A 415 17.14 -4.57 -4.75
N LEU A 416 16.00 -4.71 -5.44
CA LEU A 416 15.83 -5.70 -6.50
C LEU A 416 16.81 -5.47 -7.65
N ASP A 417 17.02 -4.21 -8.03
CA ASP A 417 17.91 -3.89 -9.16
C ASP A 417 19.40 -4.07 -8.80
N GLU A 418 19.82 -3.79 -7.56
CA GLU A 418 21.22 -3.90 -7.13
C GLU A 418 21.61 -5.29 -6.57
N LEU A 419 20.65 -6.03 -6.00
CA LEU A 419 20.89 -7.32 -5.30
C LEU A 419 20.15 -8.50 -5.94
N ALA A 420 19.82 -8.42 -7.23
CA ALA A 420 19.12 -9.49 -7.94
C ALA A 420 19.85 -10.85 -7.79
N GLY A 421 19.14 -11.85 -7.26
CA GLY A 421 19.67 -13.21 -7.06
C GLY A 421 20.61 -13.39 -5.86
N ASP A 422 20.74 -12.39 -4.99
CA ASP A 422 21.51 -12.49 -3.75
C ASP A 422 20.63 -13.02 -2.59
N GLU A 423 21.15 -13.95 -1.79
CA GLU A 423 20.48 -14.48 -0.59
C GLU A 423 20.14 -13.37 0.43
N LEU A 424 20.86 -12.25 0.39
CA LEU A 424 20.58 -11.06 1.19
C LEU A 424 19.21 -10.44 0.91
N LEU A 425 18.70 -10.59 -0.32
CA LEU A 425 17.41 -10.03 -0.74
C LEU A 425 16.26 -10.63 0.09
N ASP A 426 16.29 -11.95 0.32
CA ASP A 426 15.31 -12.63 1.17
C ASP A 426 15.33 -12.06 2.59
N ARG A 427 16.52 -11.90 3.18
CA ARG A 427 16.67 -11.38 4.55
C ARG A 427 16.11 -9.97 4.71
N LEU A 428 16.29 -9.11 3.70
CA LEU A 428 15.85 -7.72 3.74
C LEU A 428 14.34 -7.57 3.50
N LEU A 429 13.78 -8.35 2.57
CA LEU A 429 12.42 -8.14 2.08
C LEU A 429 11.36 -9.00 2.77
N ARG A 430 11.79 -10.03 3.50
CA ARG A 430 10.94 -10.98 4.24
C ARG A 430 9.81 -10.32 5.02
N ASP A 431 10.13 -9.35 5.88
CA ASP A 431 9.18 -8.78 6.84
C ASP A 431 8.31 -7.66 6.25
N VAL A 432 8.60 -7.22 5.03
CA VAL A 432 7.88 -6.14 4.35
C VAL A 432 7.01 -6.61 3.19
N PHE A 433 7.16 -7.87 2.75
CA PHE A 433 6.48 -8.44 1.58
C PHE A 433 4.96 -8.22 1.56
N SER A 434 4.28 -8.46 2.69
CA SER A 434 2.82 -8.30 2.80
C SER A 434 2.35 -6.86 2.57
N ARG A 435 3.22 -5.87 2.80
CA ARG A 435 2.93 -4.44 2.65
C ARG A 435 3.21 -3.88 1.26
N LEU A 436 3.87 -4.66 0.39
CA LEU A 436 4.21 -4.22 -0.97
C LEU A 436 2.96 -4.19 -1.85
N GLY A 437 2.96 -3.30 -2.86
CA GLY A 437 1.98 -3.38 -3.95
C GLY A 437 2.17 -4.67 -4.76
N ASP A 438 1.11 -5.13 -5.44
CA ASP A 438 1.11 -6.43 -6.12
C ASP A 438 2.20 -6.53 -7.19
N ASP A 439 2.42 -5.47 -7.96
CA ASP A 439 3.45 -5.40 -8.99
C ASP A 439 4.86 -5.65 -8.45
N LEU A 440 5.17 -5.05 -7.30
CA LEU A 440 6.48 -5.20 -6.66
C LEU A 440 6.59 -6.52 -5.91
N ALA A 441 5.53 -6.97 -5.24
CA ALA A 441 5.50 -8.25 -4.56
C ALA A 441 5.72 -9.41 -5.53
N VAL A 442 5.16 -9.37 -6.75
CA VAL A 442 5.42 -10.37 -7.78
C VAL A 442 6.91 -10.44 -8.13
N ARG A 443 7.56 -9.29 -8.34
CA ARG A 443 9.01 -9.23 -8.59
C ARG A 443 9.81 -9.82 -7.43
N VAL A 444 9.48 -9.45 -6.20
CA VAL A 444 10.15 -9.98 -5.00
C VAL A 444 10.00 -11.50 -4.90
N ALA A 445 8.78 -12.03 -5.10
CA ALA A 445 8.54 -13.47 -5.05
C ALA A 445 9.35 -14.19 -6.14
N ARG A 446 9.43 -13.63 -7.36
CA ARG A 446 10.23 -14.18 -8.47
C ARG A 446 11.72 -14.28 -8.13
N ASP A 447 12.28 -13.24 -7.52
CA ASP A 447 13.72 -13.15 -7.29
C ASP A 447 14.16 -13.84 -5.98
N CYS A 448 13.29 -13.90 -4.96
CA CYS A 448 13.62 -14.50 -3.65
C CYS A 448 13.22 -15.98 -3.53
N ALA A 449 12.07 -16.38 -4.08
CA ALA A 449 11.53 -17.72 -3.84
C ALA A 449 12.38 -18.88 -4.40
N PRO A 450 13.09 -18.77 -5.54
CA PRO A 450 13.89 -19.89 -6.06
C PRO A 450 14.97 -20.41 -5.09
N ALA A 451 15.43 -19.57 -4.16
CA ALA A 451 16.40 -19.97 -3.13
C ALA A 451 15.78 -20.81 -2.00
N ASP A 452 14.51 -20.55 -1.65
CA ASP A 452 13.77 -21.26 -0.59
C ASP A 452 12.24 -21.22 -0.85
N PRO A 453 11.74 -22.08 -1.77
CA PRO A 453 10.34 -22.03 -2.20
C PRO A 453 9.34 -22.35 -1.08
N GLU A 454 9.70 -23.25 -0.16
CA GLU A 454 8.82 -23.67 0.95
C GLU A 454 8.57 -22.51 1.92
N THR A 455 9.62 -21.78 2.30
CA THR A 455 9.47 -20.63 3.20
C THR A 455 8.70 -19.49 2.51
N TRP A 456 8.87 -19.31 1.20
CA TRP A 456 8.15 -18.28 0.44
C TRP A 456 6.70 -18.63 0.15
N LEU A 457 6.35 -19.91 0.08
CA LEU A 457 4.97 -20.37 -0.11
C LEU A 457 4.04 -19.68 0.88
N HIS A 458 4.29 -19.85 2.18
CA HIS A 458 3.43 -19.31 3.23
C HIS A 458 3.24 -17.79 3.11
N ARG A 459 4.28 -17.04 2.71
CA ARG A 459 4.19 -15.58 2.55
C ARG A 459 3.31 -15.17 1.39
N VAL A 460 3.41 -15.89 0.28
CA VAL A 460 2.56 -15.67 -0.89
C VAL A 460 1.10 -15.99 -0.55
N LEU A 461 0.86 -17.12 0.12
CA LEU A 461 -0.48 -17.53 0.53
C LEU A 461 -1.11 -16.58 1.57
N ASP A 462 -0.31 -15.97 2.44
CA ASP A 462 -0.78 -14.97 3.41
C ASP A 462 -1.16 -13.64 2.74
N LYS A 463 -0.56 -13.32 1.58
CA LYS A 463 -0.76 -12.06 0.89
C LYS A 463 -1.97 -12.09 -0.04
N TRP A 464 -2.09 -13.12 -0.86
CA TRP A 464 -3.12 -13.21 -1.89
C TRP A 464 -4.04 -14.39 -1.61
N SER A 465 -5.33 -14.18 -1.82
CA SER A 465 -6.28 -15.29 -1.92
C SER A 465 -6.18 -15.91 -3.31
N PRO A 466 -6.67 -17.16 -3.52
CA PRO A 466 -6.71 -17.76 -4.84
C PRO A 466 -7.42 -16.89 -5.88
N THR A 467 -8.52 -16.23 -5.52
CA THR A 467 -9.30 -15.44 -6.49
C THR A 467 -8.69 -14.06 -6.77
N ASP A 468 -7.93 -13.49 -5.83
CA ASP A 468 -7.39 -12.12 -5.92
C ASP A 468 -5.90 -12.07 -6.34
N ILE A 469 -5.27 -13.23 -6.53
CA ILE A 469 -3.86 -13.32 -6.89
C ILE A 469 -3.61 -12.80 -8.33
N PRO A 470 -2.57 -11.97 -8.55
CA PRO A 470 -2.16 -11.55 -9.89
C PRO A 470 -1.76 -12.74 -10.78
N ALA A 471 -2.04 -12.67 -12.09
CA ALA A 471 -1.74 -13.76 -13.03
C ALA A 471 -0.26 -14.17 -13.01
N ASP A 472 0.66 -13.21 -13.04
CA ASP A 472 2.10 -13.46 -12.96
C ASP A 472 2.52 -14.17 -11.66
N ALA A 473 1.88 -13.82 -10.54
CA ALA A 473 2.15 -14.45 -9.24
C ALA A 473 1.64 -15.89 -9.21
N LEU A 474 0.47 -16.11 -9.81
CA LEU A 474 -0.14 -17.44 -9.92
C LEU A 474 0.71 -18.37 -10.79
N GLY A 475 1.19 -17.89 -11.93
CA GLY A 475 2.13 -18.62 -12.78
C GLY A 475 3.39 -19.02 -12.02
N LEU A 476 4.00 -18.07 -11.29
CA LEU A 476 5.17 -18.36 -10.45
C LEU A 476 4.90 -19.47 -9.42
N LEU A 477 3.77 -19.42 -8.70
CA LEU A 477 3.41 -20.46 -7.72
C LEU A 477 3.26 -21.85 -8.35
N VAL A 478 2.65 -21.92 -9.53
CA VAL A 478 2.48 -23.17 -10.28
C VAL A 478 3.84 -23.75 -10.66
N ASP A 479 4.78 -22.88 -11.08
CA ASP A 479 6.11 -23.24 -11.57
C ASP A 479 7.09 -23.68 -10.47
N TRP A 480 6.82 -23.43 -9.19
CA TRP A 480 7.75 -23.77 -8.08
C TRP A 480 7.94 -25.28 -7.84
N GLU A 481 7.38 -26.17 -8.67
CA GLU A 481 7.48 -27.65 -8.60
C GLU A 481 7.17 -28.29 -7.22
N MET A 482 6.60 -27.53 -6.27
CA MET A 482 6.25 -28.01 -4.93
C MET A 482 5.00 -28.89 -4.93
N HIS A 483 4.91 -29.79 -3.95
CA HIS A 483 3.79 -30.73 -3.76
C HIS A 483 2.99 -30.46 -2.48
N ASP A 484 2.90 -29.19 -2.07
CA ASP A 484 2.17 -28.80 -0.86
C ASP A 484 0.64 -28.75 -1.10
N PRO A 485 -0.19 -29.43 -0.29
CA PRO A 485 -1.65 -29.39 -0.42
C PRO A 485 -2.26 -27.99 -0.35
N ALA A 486 -1.60 -27.01 0.29
CA ALA A 486 -2.06 -25.63 0.36
C ALA A 486 -2.07 -24.93 -1.01
N LEU A 487 -1.35 -25.47 -2.01
CA LEU A 487 -1.39 -24.98 -3.39
C LEU A 487 -2.64 -25.41 -4.17
N GLN A 488 -3.38 -26.41 -3.69
CA GLN A 488 -4.54 -26.96 -4.40
C GLN A 488 -5.53 -25.87 -4.86
N PRO A 489 -5.94 -24.89 -4.03
CA PRO A 489 -6.87 -23.84 -4.46
C PRO A 489 -6.29 -22.92 -5.54
N TYR A 490 -4.98 -22.70 -5.55
CA TYR A 490 -4.29 -21.87 -6.54
C TYR A 490 -4.14 -22.59 -7.87
N VAL A 491 -3.84 -23.89 -7.86
CA VAL A 491 -3.82 -24.71 -9.08
C VAL A 491 -5.23 -24.77 -9.70
N LEU A 492 -6.28 -24.88 -8.90
CA LEU A 492 -7.66 -24.81 -9.39
C LEU A 492 -7.97 -23.46 -10.04
N GLU A 493 -7.60 -22.35 -9.40
CA GLU A 493 -7.77 -21.02 -10.00
C GLU A 493 -6.99 -20.90 -11.32
N ALA A 494 -5.74 -21.35 -11.37
CA ALA A 494 -4.91 -21.28 -12.58
C ALA A 494 -5.54 -22.06 -13.73
N VAL A 495 -6.06 -23.24 -13.42
CA VAL A 495 -6.83 -24.07 -14.35
C VAL A 495 -8.10 -23.35 -14.81
N GLU A 496 -8.89 -22.76 -13.91
CA GLU A 496 -10.12 -22.04 -14.26
C GLU A 496 -9.83 -20.87 -15.20
N ARG A 497 -8.78 -20.06 -14.92
CA ARG A 497 -8.35 -18.96 -15.79
C ARG A 497 -7.88 -19.44 -17.17
N ALA A 498 -7.14 -20.55 -17.23
CA ALA A 498 -6.69 -21.13 -18.49
C ALA A 498 -7.85 -21.71 -19.31
N LEU A 499 -8.84 -22.33 -18.65
CA LEU A 499 -10.07 -22.79 -19.30
C LEU A 499 -10.91 -21.64 -19.87
N ASP A 500 -11.02 -20.53 -19.13
CA ASP A 500 -11.78 -19.34 -19.54
C ASP A 500 -11.15 -18.62 -20.73
N THR A 501 -9.81 -18.61 -20.81
CA THR A 501 -9.06 -18.02 -21.93
C THR A 501 -8.93 -18.96 -23.13
N GLY A 502 -9.08 -20.27 -22.91
CA GLY A 502 -8.92 -21.29 -23.93
C GLY A 502 -7.45 -21.54 -24.32
N ASP A 503 -6.51 -21.21 -23.44
CA ASP A 503 -5.08 -21.42 -23.67
C ASP A 503 -4.72 -22.90 -23.44
N LEU A 504 -4.61 -23.65 -24.55
CA LEU A 504 -4.32 -25.08 -24.50
C LEU A 504 -2.88 -25.38 -24.08
N ASP A 505 -1.93 -24.48 -24.32
CA ASP A 505 -0.52 -24.70 -23.99
C ASP A 505 -0.31 -24.58 -22.47
N ASP A 506 -0.92 -23.57 -21.84
CA ASP A 506 -0.91 -23.40 -20.38
C ASP A 506 -1.64 -24.57 -19.67
N LEU A 507 -2.74 -25.06 -20.25
CA LEU A 507 -3.46 -26.20 -19.71
C LEU A 507 -2.62 -27.48 -19.70
N ASP A 508 -1.79 -27.73 -20.70
CA ASP A 508 -0.94 -28.92 -20.73
C ASP A 508 0.10 -28.91 -19.59
N HIS A 509 0.70 -27.75 -19.30
CA HIS A 509 1.58 -27.57 -18.13
C HIS A 509 0.83 -27.76 -16.80
N LEU A 510 -0.35 -27.13 -16.68
CA LEU A 510 -1.17 -27.20 -15.46
C LEU A 510 -1.70 -28.61 -15.17
N ARG A 511 -1.93 -29.43 -16.19
CA ARG A 511 -2.43 -30.80 -16.04
C ARG A 511 -1.46 -31.71 -15.31
N GLU A 512 -0.16 -31.59 -15.58
CA GLU A 512 0.86 -32.35 -14.87
C GLU A 512 0.89 -31.96 -13.38
N ARG A 513 0.84 -30.65 -13.09
CA ARG A 513 0.80 -30.13 -11.72
C ARG A 513 -0.48 -30.53 -10.99
N ALA A 514 -1.63 -30.46 -11.67
CA ALA A 514 -2.92 -30.86 -11.14
C ALA A 514 -2.97 -32.35 -10.79
N ALA A 515 -2.26 -33.21 -11.52
CA ALA A 515 -2.28 -34.65 -11.28
C ALA A 515 -1.74 -35.04 -9.90
N GLY A 516 -0.77 -34.29 -9.38
CA GLY A 516 -0.14 -34.53 -8.07
C GLY A 516 -0.79 -33.81 -6.89
N LEU A 517 -1.62 -32.78 -7.14
CA LEU A 517 -2.15 -31.88 -6.11
C LEU A 517 -3.68 -31.91 -5.98
N LEU A 518 -4.41 -32.17 -7.07
CA LEU A 518 -5.86 -32.20 -7.04
C LEU A 518 -6.38 -33.58 -6.60
N PRO A 519 -7.49 -33.62 -5.84
CA PRO A 519 -8.19 -34.87 -5.59
C PRO A 519 -8.73 -35.46 -6.89
N ASP A 520 -8.95 -36.78 -6.88
CA ASP A 520 -9.29 -37.55 -8.07
C ASP A 520 -10.56 -37.04 -8.78
N ARG A 521 -11.53 -36.52 -8.02
CA ARG A 521 -12.77 -35.95 -8.58
C ARG A 521 -12.46 -34.72 -9.42
N GLU A 522 -11.80 -33.72 -8.86
CA GLU A 522 -11.44 -32.46 -9.50
C GLU A 522 -10.51 -32.69 -10.69
N ARG A 523 -9.56 -33.64 -10.58
CA ARG A 523 -8.72 -34.08 -11.70
C ARG A 523 -9.55 -34.63 -12.86
N THR A 524 -10.56 -35.44 -12.55
CA THR A 524 -11.49 -35.99 -13.56
C THR A 524 -12.34 -34.88 -14.20
N GLU A 525 -12.80 -33.90 -13.41
CA GLU A 525 -13.54 -32.74 -13.94
C GLU A 525 -12.67 -31.88 -14.86
N LEU A 526 -11.40 -31.68 -14.52
CA LEU A 526 -10.42 -30.99 -15.37
C LEU A 526 -10.23 -31.71 -16.71
N ARG A 527 -10.02 -33.02 -16.72
CA ARG A 527 -9.90 -33.81 -17.96
C ARG A 527 -11.11 -33.65 -18.86
N LEU A 528 -12.31 -33.67 -18.27
CA LEU A 528 -13.55 -33.46 -19.00
C LEU A 528 -13.63 -32.05 -19.63
N ALA A 529 -13.17 -31.01 -18.92
CA ALA A 529 -13.11 -29.65 -19.44
C ALA A 529 -12.10 -29.50 -20.58
N VAL A 530 -10.89 -30.03 -20.41
CA VAL A 530 -9.83 -30.02 -21.44
C VAL A 530 -10.28 -30.77 -22.69
N ALA A 531 -10.91 -31.94 -22.55
CA ALA A 531 -11.45 -32.68 -23.68
C ALA A 531 -12.46 -31.86 -24.51
N ARG A 532 -13.28 -31.02 -23.87
CA ARG A 532 -14.24 -30.14 -24.56
C ARG A 532 -13.54 -29.04 -25.35
N LEU A 533 -12.48 -28.45 -24.80
CA LEU A 533 -11.68 -27.44 -25.49
C LEU A 533 -10.92 -28.05 -26.68
N LEU A 534 -10.25 -29.18 -26.47
CA LEU A 534 -9.57 -29.93 -27.55
C LEU A 534 -10.52 -30.30 -28.68
N ARG A 535 -11.75 -30.73 -28.35
CA ARG A 535 -12.80 -30.98 -29.34
C ARG A 535 -13.18 -29.71 -30.11
N GLY A 536 -13.35 -28.59 -29.41
CA GLY A 536 -13.63 -27.29 -30.03
C GLY A 536 -12.51 -26.80 -30.96
N ALA A 537 -11.27 -27.19 -30.68
CA ALA A 537 -10.09 -26.94 -31.50
C ALA A 537 -9.81 -28.05 -32.55
N GLU A 538 -10.76 -28.96 -32.78
CA GLU A 538 -10.66 -30.08 -33.75
C GLU A 538 -9.51 -31.09 -33.48
N ARG A 539 -8.92 -31.09 -32.27
CA ARG A 539 -7.90 -32.07 -31.81
C ARG A 539 -8.58 -33.33 -31.25
N LEU A 540 -9.33 -34.03 -32.10
CA LEU A 540 -10.26 -35.09 -31.70
C LEU A 540 -9.60 -36.31 -31.05
N ASP A 541 -8.43 -36.75 -31.53
CA ASP A 541 -7.72 -37.91 -30.96
C ASP A 541 -7.21 -37.64 -29.53
N GLU A 542 -6.80 -36.40 -29.25
CA GLU A 542 -6.36 -35.98 -27.91
C GLU A 542 -7.55 -35.83 -26.96
N ALA A 543 -8.65 -35.25 -27.44
CA ALA A 543 -9.90 -35.20 -26.69
C ALA A 543 -10.40 -36.61 -26.32
N ALA A 544 -10.25 -37.58 -27.24
CA ALA A 544 -10.58 -38.98 -26.98
C ALA A 544 -9.69 -39.58 -25.89
N GLY A 545 -8.38 -39.30 -25.93
CA GLY A 545 -7.43 -39.72 -24.90
C GLY A 545 -7.84 -39.25 -23.51
N GLU A 546 -8.20 -37.97 -23.35
CA GLU A 546 -8.64 -37.42 -22.07
C GLU A 546 -9.92 -38.06 -21.54
N LEU A 547 -10.92 -38.26 -22.42
CA LEU A 547 -12.19 -38.84 -22.00
C LEU A 547 -12.07 -40.32 -21.63
N VAL A 548 -11.17 -41.08 -22.27
CA VAL A 548 -10.90 -42.47 -21.89
C VAL A 548 -10.29 -42.54 -20.49
N ILE A 549 -9.32 -41.67 -20.18
CA ILE A 549 -8.71 -41.63 -18.85
C ILE A 549 -9.73 -41.17 -17.80
N ALA A 550 -10.48 -40.10 -18.08
CA ALA A 550 -11.54 -39.62 -17.19
C ALA A 550 -12.61 -40.68 -16.91
N ALA A 551 -12.92 -41.52 -17.91
CA ALA A 551 -13.85 -42.64 -17.74
C ALA A 551 -13.31 -43.70 -16.78
N ASP A 552 -12.04 -44.10 -16.91
CA ASP A 552 -11.45 -45.07 -16.00
C ASP A 552 -11.31 -44.51 -14.57
N GLU A 553 -11.01 -43.22 -14.40
CA GLU A 553 -10.96 -42.53 -13.11
C GLU A 553 -12.34 -42.45 -12.43
N VAL A 554 -13.38 -41.97 -13.15
CA VAL A 554 -14.72 -41.79 -12.57
C VAL A 554 -15.37 -43.12 -12.17
N ILE A 555 -15.06 -44.20 -12.90
CA ILE A 555 -15.50 -45.55 -12.54
C ILE A 555 -14.92 -45.97 -11.19
N GLY A 556 -13.66 -45.62 -10.91
CA GLY A 556 -13.03 -45.86 -9.62
C GLY A 556 -13.65 -45.06 -8.48
N LEU A 557 -14.08 -43.82 -8.77
CA LEU A 557 -14.67 -42.91 -7.78
C LEU A 557 -16.10 -43.28 -7.38
N GLY A 558 -16.85 -43.93 -8.26
CA GLY A 558 -18.27 -44.25 -8.02
C GLY A 558 -19.20 -43.03 -8.03
N ASP A 559 -18.72 -41.88 -8.52
CA ASP A 559 -19.54 -40.68 -8.66
C ASP A 559 -20.49 -40.79 -9.84
N THR A 560 -21.78 -40.95 -9.54
CA THR A 560 -22.82 -41.17 -10.55
C THR A 560 -23.03 -39.94 -11.44
N GLU A 561 -22.92 -38.73 -10.90
CA GLU A 561 -23.15 -37.49 -11.66
C GLU A 561 -22.00 -37.26 -12.65
N LEU A 562 -20.76 -37.43 -12.19
CA LEU A 562 -19.60 -37.32 -13.04
C LEU A 562 -19.56 -38.43 -14.10
N CYS A 563 -19.98 -39.66 -13.75
CA CYS A 563 -20.16 -40.75 -14.71
C CYS A 563 -21.11 -40.35 -15.86
N LEU A 564 -22.23 -39.68 -15.55
CA LEU A 564 -23.18 -39.20 -16.57
C LEU A 564 -22.53 -38.17 -17.50
N ARG A 565 -21.80 -37.21 -16.93
CA ARG A 565 -21.14 -36.13 -17.70
C ARG A 565 -20.07 -36.69 -18.64
N VAL A 566 -19.25 -37.63 -18.16
CA VAL A 566 -18.21 -38.30 -18.97
C VAL A 566 -18.83 -39.18 -20.05
N HIS A 567 -19.88 -39.95 -19.71
CA HIS A 567 -20.62 -40.78 -20.69
C HIS A 567 -21.23 -39.93 -21.81
N ALA A 568 -21.83 -38.80 -21.48
CA ALA A 568 -22.38 -37.87 -22.47
C ALA A 568 -21.29 -37.32 -23.40
N ALA A 569 -20.15 -36.88 -22.84
CA ALA A 569 -19.04 -36.37 -23.64
C ALA A 569 -18.44 -37.43 -24.60
N LEU A 570 -18.27 -38.68 -24.14
CA LEU A 570 -17.84 -39.80 -24.99
C LEU A 570 -18.85 -40.09 -26.12
N THR A 571 -20.15 -40.01 -25.83
CA THR A 571 -21.21 -40.23 -26.82
C THR A 571 -21.22 -39.14 -27.88
N GLU A 572 -21.07 -37.87 -27.47
CA GLU A 572 -20.94 -36.75 -28.40
C GLU A 572 -19.70 -36.88 -29.28
N LEU A 573 -18.56 -37.29 -28.71
CA LEU A 573 -17.32 -37.46 -29.47
C LEU A 573 -17.41 -38.61 -30.48
N ASP A 574 -17.99 -39.77 -30.12
CA ASP A 574 -18.18 -40.89 -31.06
C ASP A 574 -19.10 -40.50 -32.23
N ALA A 575 -20.13 -39.68 -31.99
CA ALA A 575 -20.98 -39.16 -33.06
C ALA A 575 -20.20 -38.27 -34.04
N VAL A 576 -19.35 -37.35 -33.55
CA VAL A 576 -18.51 -36.49 -34.40
C VAL A 576 -17.51 -37.32 -35.21
N LEU A 577 -16.87 -38.31 -34.59
CA LEU A 577 -15.97 -39.23 -35.27
C LEU A 577 -16.70 -40.10 -36.32
N ALA A 578 -17.96 -40.47 -36.07
CA ALA A 578 -18.80 -41.18 -37.03
C ALA A 578 -19.10 -40.37 -38.29
N ASP A 579 -19.40 -39.08 -38.13
CA ASP A 579 -19.73 -38.19 -39.24
C ASP A 579 -18.49 -37.83 -40.06
N GLY A 580 -17.33 -37.64 -39.41
CA GLY A 580 -16.04 -37.38 -40.07
C GLY A 580 -15.59 -38.50 -41.03
N ASP A 581 -15.78 -39.76 -40.64
CA ASP A 581 -15.51 -40.94 -41.47
C ASP A 581 -16.37 -40.99 -42.76
N THR A 582 -17.50 -40.29 -42.79
CA THR A 582 -18.40 -40.29 -43.96
C THR A 582 -18.11 -39.20 -45.00
N ASN A 583 -17.36 -38.14 -44.64
CA ASN A 583 -17.14 -36.99 -45.52
C ASN A 583 -15.69 -36.83 -46.05
N HIS A 584 -14.68 -37.45 -45.43
CA HIS A 584 -13.27 -37.29 -45.85
C HIS A 584 -12.54 -38.64 -46.01
N ALA A 585 -12.94 -39.41 -47.01
CA ALA A 585 -12.22 -40.62 -47.44
C ALA A 585 -10.97 -40.35 -48.30
N SER A 586 -10.44 -39.12 -48.32
CA SER A 586 -9.21 -38.81 -49.06
C SER A 586 -8.35 -37.78 -48.32
N ASP A 587 -7.17 -38.24 -47.91
CA ASP A 587 -5.96 -37.46 -47.70
C ASP A 587 -5.90 -36.51 -46.49
N ALA A 588 -6.02 -37.06 -45.27
CA ALA A 588 -5.09 -36.82 -44.14
C ALA A 588 -5.69 -37.39 -42.84
N GLY A 589 -5.05 -38.42 -42.26
CA GLY A 589 -5.19 -38.76 -40.84
C GLY A 589 -6.61 -39.03 -40.32
N GLY A 590 -7.31 -40.03 -40.86
CA GLY A 590 -8.50 -40.57 -40.19
C GLY A 590 -8.12 -41.07 -38.80
N SER A 591 -8.86 -40.62 -37.79
CA SER A 591 -8.74 -41.02 -36.38
C SER A 591 -8.50 -42.53 -36.26
N SER A 592 -7.47 -42.91 -35.51
CA SER A 592 -6.94 -44.26 -35.52
C SER A 592 -8.01 -45.28 -35.07
N PRO A 593 -8.33 -46.35 -35.84
CA PRO A 593 -9.27 -47.41 -35.47
C PRO A 593 -9.20 -47.95 -34.01
N PRO A 594 -8.02 -48.01 -33.34
CA PRO A 594 -7.96 -48.39 -31.92
C PRO A 594 -8.66 -47.43 -30.94
N ILE A 595 -8.69 -46.12 -31.21
CA ILE A 595 -9.25 -45.12 -30.27
C ILE A 595 -10.76 -45.26 -30.16
N ARG A 596 -11.45 -45.45 -31.29
CA ARG A 596 -12.91 -45.62 -31.33
C ARG A 596 -13.37 -46.88 -30.59
N ALA A 597 -12.61 -47.97 -30.71
CA ALA A 597 -12.87 -49.20 -29.97
C ALA A 597 -12.71 -48.99 -28.45
N GLU A 598 -11.75 -48.16 -28.04
CA GLU A 598 -11.51 -47.83 -26.64
C GLU A 598 -12.63 -46.96 -26.05
N ILE A 599 -13.07 -45.93 -26.78
CA ILE A 599 -14.25 -45.10 -26.46
C ILE A 599 -15.47 -45.98 -26.23
N GLU A 600 -15.80 -46.85 -27.19
CA GLU A 600 -16.98 -47.72 -27.10
C GLU A 600 -16.89 -48.68 -25.91
N THR A 601 -15.69 -49.20 -25.61
CA THR A 601 -15.46 -50.07 -24.46
C THR A 601 -15.73 -49.34 -23.14
N ARG A 602 -15.22 -48.12 -22.96
CA ARG A 602 -15.43 -47.32 -21.74
C ARG A 602 -16.87 -46.83 -21.63
N ARG A 603 -17.49 -46.43 -22.74
CA ARG A 603 -18.89 -46.04 -22.83
C ARG A 603 -19.82 -47.15 -22.33
N ARG A 604 -19.65 -48.39 -22.82
CA ARG A 604 -20.43 -49.56 -22.35
C ARG A 604 -20.21 -49.86 -20.87
N ARG A 605 -19.00 -49.64 -20.36
CA ARG A 605 -18.69 -49.86 -18.94
C ARG A 605 -19.38 -48.82 -18.05
N LEU A 606 -19.33 -47.54 -18.43
CA LEU A 606 -20.09 -46.47 -17.77
C LEU A 606 -21.59 -46.70 -17.86
N GLU A 607 -22.12 -47.11 -19.03
CA GLU A 607 -23.55 -47.43 -19.20
C GLU A 607 -24.02 -48.49 -18.20
N ARG A 608 -23.23 -49.55 -18.01
CA ARG A 608 -23.56 -50.60 -17.04
C ARG A 608 -23.64 -50.06 -15.61
N ILE A 609 -22.67 -49.25 -15.20
CA ILE A 609 -22.64 -48.63 -13.86
C ILE A 609 -23.83 -47.68 -13.67
N LEU A 610 -24.13 -46.88 -14.70
CA LEU A 610 -25.27 -45.98 -14.70
C LEU A 610 -26.62 -46.73 -14.67
N ASP A 611 -26.72 -47.88 -15.34
CA ASP A 611 -27.90 -48.74 -15.30
C ASP A 611 -28.10 -49.41 -13.94
N GLU A 612 -27.02 -49.66 -13.19
CA GLU A 612 -27.04 -50.16 -11.83
C GLU A 612 -27.50 -49.10 -10.82
N SER A 613 -27.32 -47.81 -11.12
CA SER A 613 -27.75 -46.69 -10.26
C SER A 613 -29.28 -46.51 -10.25
N PRO A 614 -29.96 -46.63 -9.08
CA PRO A 614 -31.41 -46.44 -9.00
C PRO A 614 -31.86 -45.03 -9.43
N ALA A 615 -31.14 -43.99 -9.01
CA ALA A 615 -31.50 -42.61 -9.33
C ALA A 615 -31.43 -42.31 -10.83
N VAL A 616 -30.42 -42.85 -11.53
CA VAL A 616 -30.28 -42.69 -12.98
C VAL A 616 -31.35 -43.51 -13.71
N ARG A 617 -31.65 -44.72 -13.23
CA ARG A 617 -32.72 -45.55 -13.76
C ARG A 617 -34.09 -44.86 -13.65
N ASP A 618 -34.37 -44.26 -12.50
CA ASP A 618 -35.62 -43.53 -12.24
C ASP A 618 -35.72 -42.27 -13.11
N TYR A 619 -34.63 -41.51 -13.24
CA TYR A 619 -34.57 -40.35 -14.14
C TYR A 619 -34.78 -40.74 -15.62
N ARG A 620 -34.10 -41.79 -16.09
CA ARG A 620 -34.28 -42.32 -17.46
C ARG A 620 -35.72 -42.79 -17.69
N ALA A 621 -36.30 -43.51 -16.74
CA ALA A 621 -37.70 -43.95 -16.81
C ALA A 621 -38.67 -42.76 -16.85
N ALA A 622 -38.44 -41.71 -16.06
CA ALA A 622 -39.26 -40.50 -16.06
C ALA A 622 -39.21 -39.77 -17.41
N ARG A 623 -38.01 -39.67 -18.02
CA ARG A 623 -37.83 -39.09 -19.36
C ARG A 623 -38.48 -39.91 -20.46
N ASP A 624 -38.33 -41.23 -20.44
CA ASP A 624 -38.99 -42.12 -21.41
C ASP A 624 -40.52 -42.01 -21.28
N ALA A 625 -41.04 -41.91 -20.05
CA ALA A 625 -42.47 -41.73 -19.80
C ALA A 625 -42.98 -40.34 -20.27
N GLU A 626 -42.16 -39.30 -20.17
CA GLU A 626 -42.46 -37.97 -20.71
C GLU A 626 -42.46 -37.97 -22.24
N ALA A 627 -41.43 -38.54 -22.87
CA ALA A 627 -41.36 -38.67 -24.33
C ALA A 627 -42.53 -39.48 -24.88
N ALA A 628 -42.93 -40.56 -24.21
CA ALA A 628 -44.10 -41.34 -24.58
C ALA A 628 -45.41 -40.53 -24.42
N ARG A 629 -45.54 -39.72 -23.36
CA ARG A 629 -46.67 -38.79 -23.18
C ARG A 629 -46.74 -37.75 -24.31
N ASP A 630 -45.62 -37.15 -24.68
CA ASP A 630 -45.53 -36.17 -25.77
C ASP A 630 -45.88 -36.78 -27.13
N LEU A 631 -45.52 -38.04 -27.36
CA LEU A 631 -45.80 -38.77 -28.59
C LEU A 631 -47.24 -39.26 -28.67
N ARG A 632 -47.89 -39.49 -27.53
CA ARG A 632 -49.24 -40.07 -27.45
C ARG A 632 -50.25 -39.31 -28.31
N ARG A 633 -50.17 -37.98 -28.40
CA ARG A 633 -51.05 -37.17 -29.28
C ARG A 633 -50.98 -37.55 -30.77
N HIS A 634 -49.84 -38.07 -31.24
CA HIS A 634 -49.63 -38.50 -32.62
C HIS A 634 -49.80 -40.02 -32.81
N THR A 635 -49.65 -40.81 -31.74
CA THR A 635 -49.71 -42.28 -31.80
C THR A 635 -51.02 -42.87 -31.27
N ASN A 636 -51.87 -42.10 -30.59
CA ASN A 636 -53.07 -42.62 -29.94
C ASN A 636 -54.02 -43.28 -30.95
N GLY A 637 -54.37 -44.55 -30.69
CA GLY A 637 -55.24 -45.36 -31.56
C GLY A 637 -54.60 -45.87 -32.86
N ARG A 638 -53.28 -45.68 -33.05
CA ARG A 638 -52.52 -46.23 -34.17
C ARG A 638 -51.94 -47.61 -33.86
N ILE A 639 -51.49 -48.31 -34.89
CA ILE A 639 -50.80 -49.60 -34.79
C ILE A 639 -49.30 -49.39 -35.07
N LEU A 640 -48.43 -49.82 -34.16
CA LEU A 640 -46.98 -49.76 -34.35
C LEU A 640 -46.45 -51.15 -34.71
N HIS A 641 -45.84 -51.26 -35.89
CA HIS A 641 -45.16 -52.46 -36.36
C HIS A 641 -43.65 -52.33 -36.10
N LEU A 642 -43.10 -53.15 -35.20
CA LEU A 642 -41.67 -53.23 -34.95
C LEU A 642 -41.09 -54.42 -35.71
N VAL A 643 -40.05 -54.20 -36.52
CA VAL A 643 -39.47 -55.22 -37.41
C VAL A 643 -38.02 -55.47 -37.04
N GLY A 644 -37.71 -56.69 -36.63
CA GLY A 644 -36.36 -57.12 -36.26
C GLY A 644 -36.18 -57.37 -34.76
N GLY A 645 -35.19 -58.19 -34.43
CA GLY A 645 -34.85 -58.57 -33.06
C GLY A 645 -35.93 -59.44 -32.40
N LYS A 646 -35.66 -59.87 -31.15
CA LYS A 646 -36.66 -60.55 -30.31
C LYS A 646 -37.52 -59.52 -29.59
N ARG A 647 -38.78 -59.86 -29.30
CA ARG A 647 -39.69 -59.00 -28.54
C ARG A 647 -39.09 -58.69 -27.16
N ALA A 648 -38.95 -57.40 -26.86
CA ALA A 648 -38.37 -56.92 -25.62
C ALA A 648 -39.43 -56.75 -24.51
N PRO A 649 -39.07 -56.88 -23.22
CA PRO A 649 -40.01 -56.74 -22.10
C PRO A 649 -40.73 -55.39 -22.03
N TRP A 650 -40.11 -54.33 -22.56
CA TRP A 650 -40.68 -52.98 -22.57
C TRP A 650 -41.78 -52.77 -23.62
N ALA A 651 -42.06 -53.75 -24.49
CA ALA A 651 -43.02 -53.61 -25.59
C ALA A 651 -44.45 -53.32 -25.11
N ASP A 652 -44.91 -54.05 -24.09
CA ASP A 652 -46.27 -53.92 -23.58
C ASP A 652 -46.46 -52.59 -22.84
N GLU A 653 -45.47 -52.20 -22.04
CA GLU A 653 -45.41 -50.90 -21.37
C GLU A 653 -45.43 -49.75 -22.39
N LEU A 654 -44.66 -49.89 -23.48
CA LEU A 654 -44.60 -48.89 -24.54
C LEU A 654 -45.96 -48.74 -25.27
N ARG A 655 -46.64 -49.86 -25.53
CA ARG A 655 -47.98 -49.86 -26.14
C ARG A 655 -48.96 -49.02 -25.33
N GLU A 656 -48.96 -49.22 -24.01
CA GLU A 656 -49.82 -48.47 -23.09
C GLU A 656 -49.41 -47.00 -22.98
N ALA A 657 -48.10 -46.74 -22.87
CA ALA A 657 -47.56 -45.39 -22.73
C ALA A 657 -47.88 -44.50 -23.95
N LEU A 658 -47.75 -45.05 -25.17
CA LEU A 658 -48.04 -44.37 -26.44
C LEU A 658 -49.54 -44.36 -26.81
N GLY A 659 -50.40 -45.02 -26.03
CA GLY A 659 -51.85 -45.11 -26.33
C GLY A 659 -52.16 -45.84 -27.64
N LEU A 660 -51.32 -46.79 -28.06
CA LEU A 660 -51.48 -47.52 -29.32
C LEU A 660 -52.71 -48.43 -29.26
N ALA A 661 -53.41 -48.58 -30.39
CA ALA A 661 -54.45 -49.59 -30.55
C ALA A 661 -53.83 -51.00 -30.48
N ASP A 662 -52.67 -51.17 -31.12
CA ASP A 662 -51.90 -52.41 -31.07
C ASP A 662 -50.40 -52.18 -31.31
N LEU A 663 -49.56 -53.10 -30.82
CA LEU A 663 -48.13 -53.15 -31.08
C LEU A 663 -47.77 -54.55 -31.58
N VAL A 664 -47.47 -54.63 -32.88
CA VAL A 664 -47.15 -55.87 -33.58
C VAL A 664 -45.64 -55.97 -33.75
N TRP A 665 -45.03 -56.98 -33.16
CA TRP A 665 -43.60 -57.22 -33.27
C TRP A 665 -43.33 -58.38 -34.25
N HIS A 666 -42.65 -58.07 -35.35
CA HIS A 666 -42.21 -59.03 -36.36
C HIS A 666 -40.79 -59.48 -36.00
N GLU A 667 -40.72 -60.51 -35.17
CA GLU A 667 -39.46 -61.00 -34.62
C GLU A 667 -38.53 -61.58 -35.69
N SER A 668 -37.23 -61.39 -35.52
CA SER A 668 -36.20 -62.04 -36.32
C SER A 668 -35.22 -62.82 -35.44
N GLU A 669 -34.89 -64.04 -35.88
CA GLU A 669 -33.76 -64.79 -35.33
C GLU A 669 -32.46 -64.37 -36.04
N TYR A 670 -31.32 -64.52 -35.36
CA TYR A 670 -30.00 -64.23 -35.92
C TYR A 670 -29.84 -64.95 -37.28
N HIS A 671 -29.54 -64.20 -38.34
CA HIS A 671 -29.43 -64.65 -39.75
C HIS A 671 -30.72 -65.04 -40.50
N LYS A 672 -31.92 -64.84 -39.95
CA LYS A 672 -33.17 -65.01 -40.69
C LYS A 672 -33.90 -63.68 -40.83
N SER A 673 -34.21 -63.31 -42.08
CA SER A 673 -35.06 -62.14 -42.34
C SER A 673 -36.48 -62.40 -41.84
N PRO A 674 -37.11 -61.47 -41.11
CA PRO A 674 -38.50 -61.61 -40.71
C PRO A 674 -39.40 -61.69 -41.96
N PRO A 675 -40.53 -62.42 -41.88
CA PRO A 675 -41.51 -62.43 -42.96
C PRO A 675 -42.07 -61.00 -43.17
N THR A 676 -42.40 -60.68 -44.43
CA THR A 676 -42.91 -59.36 -44.87
C THR A 676 -44.24 -59.49 -45.62
N ASP A 677 -44.91 -60.63 -45.45
CA ASP A 677 -46.22 -60.97 -46.00
C ASP A 677 -47.34 -60.06 -45.49
N TRP A 678 -47.17 -59.44 -44.32
CA TRP A 678 -48.05 -58.44 -43.74
C TRP A 678 -47.92 -57.03 -44.38
N ALA A 679 -46.83 -56.76 -45.10
CA ALA A 679 -46.53 -55.43 -45.62
C ALA A 679 -47.57 -54.86 -46.63
N PRO A 680 -48.16 -55.66 -47.55
CA PRO A 680 -49.16 -55.17 -48.50
C PRO A 680 -50.50 -54.75 -47.86
N ASP A 681 -50.85 -55.28 -46.69
CA ASP A 681 -52.15 -55.08 -46.05
C ASP A 681 -52.16 -53.91 -45.04
N LEU A 682 -51.08 -53.12 -45.00
CA LEU A 682 -50.95 -51.99 -44.07
C LEU A 682 -51.79 -50.78 -44.50
N ASP A 683 -52.63 -50.32 -43.58
CA ASP A 683 -53.26 -49.01 -43.67
C ASP A 683 -52.25 -47.91 -43.32
N ARG A 684 -51.79 -47.17 -44.32
CA ARG A 684 -50.75 -46.14 -44.16
C ARG A 684 -51.16 -44.98 -43.24
N GLU A 685 -52.47 -44.75 -43.01
CA GLU A 685 -52.94 -43.70 -42.11
C GLU A 685 -52.98 -44.16 -40.64
N ARG A 686 -53.06 -45.48 -40.42
CA ARG A 686 -53.23 -46.08 -39.08
C ARG A 686 -52.00 -46.85 -38.61
N CYS A 687 -51.12 -47.27 -39.51
CA CYS A 687 -49.94 -48.08 -39.20
C CYS A 687 -48.65 -47.27 -39.32
N THR A 688 -47.77 -47.40 -38.33
CA THR A 688 -46.39 -46.90 -38.37
C THR A 688 -45.44 -48.08 -38.31
N VAL A 689 -44.46 -48.15 -39.22
CA VAL A 689 -43.48 -49.24 -39.28
C VAL A 689 -42.12 -48.72 -38.83
N VAL A 690 -41.50 -49.40 -37.87
CA VAL A 690 -40.12 -49.12 -37.42
C VAL A 690 -39.27 -50.38 -37.62
N LEU A 691 -38.13 -50.20 -38.26
CA LEU A 691 -37.19 -51.24 -38.60
C LEU A 691 -35.92 -51.11 -37.75
N PHE A 692 -35.59 -52.16 -37.00
CA PHE A 692 -34.38 -52.24 -36.20
C PHE A 692 -33.21 -52.69 -37.06
N TRP A 693 -32.54 -51.72 -37.69
CA TRP A 693 -31.57 -51.96 -38.77
C TRP A 693 -30.38 -52.83 -38.35
N ASP A 694 -30.02 -52.80 -37.07
CA ASP A 694 -28.96 -53.61 -36.49
C ASP A 694 -29.35 -55.10 -36.34
N GLN A 695 -30.63 -55.42 -36.54
CA GLN A 695 -31.21 -56.76 -36.37
C GLN A 695 -31.84 -57.34 -37.64
N VAL A 696 -31.77 -56.62 -38.77
CA VAL A 696 -32.28 -57.10 -40.07
C VAL A 696 -31.27 -56.89 -41.20
N GLY A 697 -31.19 -57.87 -42.10
CA GLY A 697 -30.33 -57.79 -43.28
C GLY A 697 -30.94 -56.99 -44.44
N HIS A 698 -30.12 -56.65 -45.43
CA HIS A 698 -30.50 -55.88 -46.64
C HIS A 698 -31.72 -56.46 -47.40
N ASP A 699 -31.98 -57.76 -47.26
CA ASP A 699 -33.12 -58.43 -47.91
C ASP A 699 -34.47 -57.97 -47.38
N THR A 700 -34.60 -57.70 -46.07
CA THR A 700 -35.85 -57.20 -45.47
C THR A 700 -36.15 -55.79 -45.95
N THR A 701 -35.14 -54.93 -45.98
CA THR A 701 -35.23 -53.54 -46.45
C THR A 701 -35.71 -53.50 -47.90
N ARG A 702 -35.06 -54.26 -48.79
CA ARG A 702 -35.44 -54.37 -50.22
C ARG A 702 -36.88 -54.86 -50.43
N ARG A 703 -37.38 -55.74 -49.57
CA ARG A 703 -38.76 -56.26 -49.66
C ARG A 703 -39.77 -55.20 -49.25
N LEU A 704 -39.51 -54.45 -48.19
CA LEU A 704 -40.34 -53.32 -47.75
C LEU A 704 -40.35 -52.19 -48.79
N ASP A 705 -39.19 -51.88 -49.38
CA ASP A 705 -39.07 -50.89 -50.46
C ASP A 705 -39.91 -51.29 -51.69
N ARG A 706 -39.84 -52.57 -52.10
CA ARG A 706 -40.66 -53.11 -53.20
C ARG A 706 -42.15 -53.11 -52.91
N ALA A 707 -42.54 -53.32 -51.65
CA ALA A 707 -43.93 -53.22 -51.20
C ALA A 707 -44.41 -51.77 -51.07
N GLY A 708 -43.51 -50.78 -51.22
CA GLY A 708 -43.82 -49.36 -51.09
C GLY A 708 -44.27 -48.97 -49.69
N VAL A 709 -43.75 -49.63 -48.66
CA VAL A 709 -44.10 -49.34 -47.26
C VAL A 709 -43.12 -48.34 -46.69
N PRO A 710 -43.56 -47.16 -46.23
CA PRO A 710 -42.70 -46.23 -45.51
C PRO A 710 -42.35 -46.80 -44.13
N TYR A 711 -41.07 -46.79 -43.78
CA TYR A 711 -40.59 -47.23 -42.47
C TYR A 711 -39.60 -46.21 -41.89
N LEU A 712 -39.55 -46.19 -40.56
CA LEU A 712 -38.52 -45.48 -39.80
C LEU A 712 -37.41 -46.45 -39.43
N VAL A 713 -36.20 -45.95 -39.29
CA VAL A 713 -35.03 -46.75 -38.97
C VAL A 713 -34.60 -46.40 -37.54
N ALA A 714 -34.54 -47.39 -36.66
CA ALA A 714 -34.14 -47.21 -35.26
C ALA A 714 -33.11 -48.28 -34.85
N ARG A 715 -32.34 -48.03 -33.79
CA ARG A 715 -31.60 -49.08 -33.08
C ARG A 715 -32.53 -49.82 -32.12
N LEU A 716 -32.26 -51.11 -31.85
CA LEU A 716 -33.03 -51.87 -30.86
C LEU A 716 -32.92 -51.24 -29.46
N GLY A 717 -34.03 -50.71 -28.94
CA GLY A 717 -34.13 -50.18 -27.57
C GLY A 717 -35.32 -49.23 -27.39
N LYS A 718 -35.94 -49.23 -26.21
CA LYS A 718 -37.13 -48.40 -25.90
C LYS A 718 -36.89 -46.93 -26.21
N ARG A 719 -35.76 -46.39 -25.75
CA ARG A 719 -35.39 -44.98 -25.92
C ARG A 719 -35.07 -44.61 -27.37
N ALA A 720 -34.23 -45.40 -28.05
CA ALA A 720 -33.89 -45.17 -29.46
C ALA A 720 -35.15 -45.18 -30.34
N LEU A 721 -36.10 -46.07 -30.04
CA LEU A 721 -37.42 -46.10 -30.68
C LEU A 721 -38.23 -44.84 -30.39
N LEU A 722 -38.31 -44.40 -29.13
CA LEU A 722 -39.02 -43.17 -28.75
C LEU A 722 -38.42 -41.92 -29.41
N GLU A 723 -37.09 -41.81 -29.48
CA GLU A 723 -36.38 -40.71 -30.16
C GLU A 723 -36.69 -40.71 -31.66
N THR A 724 -36.60 -41.87 -32.32
CA THR A 724 -36.94 -42.03 -33.75
C THR A 724 -38.39 -41.63 -34.03
N LEU A 725 -39.33 -42.04 -33.18
CA LEU A 725 -40.74 -41.66 -33.32
C LEU A 725 -40.93 -40.17 -33.09
N ARG A 726 -40.20 -39.55 -32.15
CA ARG A 726 -40.26 -38.12 -31.85
C ARG A 726 -39.78 -37.27 -33.02
N GLU A 727 -38.69 -37.66 -33.66
CA GLU A 727 -38.17 -36.98 -34.87
C GLU A 727 -39.10 -37.10 -36.07
N ALA A 728 -39.72 -38.27 -36.24
CA ALA A 728 -40.58 -38.54 -37.40
C ALA A 728 -42.00 -38.00 -37.26
N LEU A 729 -42.56 -38.01 -36.05
CA LEU A 729 -43.98 -37.75 -35.79
C LEU A 729 -44.24 -36.55 -34.88
N GLY A 730 -43.22 -36.04 -34.17
CA GLY A 730 -43.37 -34.90 -33.28
C GLY A 730 -43.41 -33.57 -34.03
N ASP A 731 -44.12 -32.59 -33.46
CA ASP A 731 -44.08 -31.20 -33.94
C ASP A 731 -42.68 -30.61 -33.70
N HIS A 732 -41.84 -30.54 -34.73
CA HIS A 732 -40.63 -29.72 -34.68
C HIS A 732 -41.02 -28.24 -34.83
N PRO A 733 -40.61 -27.35 -33.91
CA PRO A 733 -40.79 -25.91 -34.09
C PRO A 733 -40.00 -25.31 -35.29
N ASP A 734 -39.19 -26.10 -36.01
CA ASP A 734 -38.26 -25.58 -37.04
C ASP A 734 -38.35 -26.20 -38.45
N ARG A 735 -39.38 -26.98 -38.78
CA ARG A 735 -39.58 -27.42 -40.19
C ARG A 735 -40.55 -26.52 -40.94
N GLY A 736 -40.06 -25.32 -41.26
CA GLY A 736 -40.62 -24.48 -42.32
C GLY A 736 -40.24 -25.02 -43.71
N ARG A 737 -41.28 -25.40 -44.46
CA ARG A 737 -41.37 -25.67 -45.91
C ARG A 737 -40.77 -26.97 -46.49
N PRO A 738 -41.52 -27.63 -47.40
CA PRO A 738 -40.98 -28.65 -48.28
C PRO A 738 -40.19 -28.00 -49.43
N THR A 739 -38.99 -28.50 -49.70
CA THR A 739 -38.38 -28.43 -51.03
C THR A 739 -38.96 -29.56 -51.87
N GLY A 740 -39.50 -29.22 -53.04
CA GLY A 740 -40.09 -30.16 -53.99
C GLY A 740 -39.10 -31.01 -54.75
#